data_AF-A0A0D6EBD2-F1
#
_entry.id   AF-A0A0D6EBD2-F1
#
_cell.length_a   1.000
_cell.length_b   1.000
_cell.length_c   1.000
_cell.angle_alpha   90.00
_cell.angle_beta   90.00
_cell.angle_gamma   90.00
#
_symmetry.space_group_name_H-M   'P 1'
#
loop_
_entity.id
_entity.type
_entity.pdbx_description
1 polymer ?
#
loop_
_entity_poly.entity_id
_entity_poly.type
_entity_poly.pdbx_seq_one_letter_code
_entity_poly.pdbx_strand_id
1 'polypeptide(L)'
;MSTKHEYDVAILGWWYGANYGSMTTYYGLHRAISNLGYSVLMVHEPLGYNGYRVEWPHDLLSIKFADRMGYEYTNQFHFSELPSYNMKVNTFIVGSDQLWNPLIGRVNDDLFLDFVSDKNGRIAYATSFGNKGTKKFDGEFREKHSKNLQKFDAVSVREEYAVDVARDVFGVEAHKVVDPVFLLEKAEYEKLADSASWQPEGDYLNVFYLDPTPEKRRVAEAVADKLGLSKIVIVPNPDKGRALSMEIFSGDRFEFVPEDAVENFLAAYKNANYVITDSFHGTAFSIIFERPFSSIYNTKRGADRFVNILKHFKFGESRRLYETDDETTVAQNSNVSATLDFTAANDVLEVDREASVAWLKDALATTVARVQSGALRVGIEASGQRQPHFSPPSDRAITIEAPEFHASSNAWHVAKATGETSITVTPGGSVKGNRVWCDLPQSLVKGHAYRLTFDWAPITTARAINIHLRNAKTGTFNVIGTLPGGRKGSNEQNFIDFIVPQDNLSQIMLGAVHFVGVNPGARFYKIVLDPIDKADMSRPQLIKAPTPAEKVKRLSEADSDRYIKFYAQNMVSNSEGNARSVIMFNAHAVEKGLSRANFRPGFGKIAIPKLAAEMNSWVESGKSTDDSFFKIGAAVMRAYFDHHKTIGYNVSEFRALFKPEVLEHVEKADAQAGGVQAAHLERATSEAEYYEKSFSSVAFGRRSVREFLDQKIDNTHILNAIKVAAQAPSVCNRQPARVFQFDDKQLMQNALKLQGGWSGYDMPPKLLLVTSDLSAYVFADERNQAFIDGGLFLMNLLLGLENVGLGACPLNTAMSTDQVNQARKLLGIPESHVFIAFVAVGYHDSDALVPKSMRLDVTDILLN
;
A
#
# COMPACT_ATOMS: atom_id res chain seq x y z
N MET A 1 44.01 -2.64 -14.11
CA MET A 1 44.35 -2.27 -12.72
C MET A 1 43.25 -2.81 -11.83
N SER A 2 43.57 -3.77 -10.96
CA SER A 2 42.62 -4.40 -10.03
C SER A 2 42.18 -3.35 -9.01
N THR A 3 41.00 -2.75 -9.19
CA THR A 3 40.37 -1.94 -8.14
C THR A 3 40.01 -2.88 -6.99
N LYS A 4 40.83 -2.89 -5.94
CA LYS A 4 40.54 -3.64 -4.71
C LYS A 4 39.25 -3.06 -4.12
N HIS A 5 38.23 -3.90 -3.99
CA HIS A 5 36.99 -3.52 -3.30
C HIS A 5 37.31 -3.17 -1.84
N GLU A 6 36.58 -2.21 -1.28
CA GLU A 6 36.77 -1.66 0.07
C GLU A 6 36.24 -2.62 1.13
N TYR A 7 35.12 -3.30 0.83
CA TYR A 7 34.48 -4.27 1.72
C TYR A 7 34.26 -5.62 1.03
N ASP A 8 34.39 -6.70 1.78
CA ASP A 8 34.09 -8.04 1.27
C ASP A 8 32.59 -8.28 1.18
N VAL A 9 31.85 -7.85 2.20
CA VAL A 9 30.41 -8.13 2.32
C VAL A 9 29.66 -6.84 2.65
N ALA A 10 28.52 -6.61 1.98
CA ALA A 10 27.56 -5.61 2.40
C ALA A 10 26.23 -6.25 2.80
N ILE A 11 25.70 -5.92 3.98
CA ILE A 11 24.45 -6.49 4.50
C ILE A 11 23.31 -5.48 4.30
N LEU A 12 22.25 -5.92 3.65
CA LEU A 12 20.99 -5.20 3.51
C LEU A 12 19.93 -5.82 4.43
N GLY A 13 19.16 -4.96 5.09
CA GLY A 13 18.10 -5.39 5.99
C GLY A 13 17.70 -4.32 7.00
N TRP A 14 16.80 -4.63 7.93
CA TRP A 14 16.20 -3.66 8.85
C TRP A 14 16.98 -3.45 10.16
N TRP A 15 18.31 -3.48 10.10
CA TRP A 15 19.20 -3.33 11.26
C TRP A 15 19.08 -1.97 11.98
N TYR A 16 18.60 -0.95 11.26
CA TYR A 16 18.36 0.41 11.74
C TYR A 16 17.02 0.57 12.49
N GLY A 17 16.17 -0.45 12.60
CA GLY A 17 14.90 -0.36 13.32
C GLY A 17 15.07 -0.34 14.86
N ALA A 18 14.23 0.44 15.56
CA ALA A 18 14.17 0.44 17.03
C ALA A 18 13.48 -0.84 17.57
N ASN A 19 14.13 -1.99 17.42
CA ASN A 19 13.59 -3.30 17.79
C ASN A 19 14.73 -4.23 18.25
N TYR A 20 14.66 -4.75 19.48
CA TYR A 20 15.68 -5.67 20.02
C TYR A 20 15.92 -6.89 19.14
N GLY A 21 14.85 -7.48 18.61
CA GLY A 21 14.93 -8.62 17.71
C GLY A 21 15.71 -8.29 16.45
N SER A 22 15.41 -7.16 15.81
CA SER A 22 16.18 -6.73 14.64
C SER A 22 17.65 -6.46 14.98
N MET A 23 17.93 -5.62 15.98
CA MET A 23 19.32 -5.26 16.35
C MET A 23 20.17 -6.50 16.69
N THR A 24 19.61 -7.45 17.43
CA THR A 24 20.32 -8.70 17.79
C THR A 24 20.45 -9.68 16.63
N THR A 25 19.48 -9.72 15.71
CA THR A 25 19.55 -10.51 14.47
C THR A 25 20.71 -10.04 13.61
N TYR A 26 20.81 -8.73 13.36
CA TYR A 26 21.88 -8.18 12.54
C TYR A 26 23.23 -8.18 13.26
N TYR A 27 23.25 -8.13 14.60
CA TYR A 27 24.45 -8.42 15.38
C TYR A 27 24.95 -9.85 15.17
N GLY A 28 24.05 -10.83 15.26
CA GLY A 28 24.37 -12.24 15.00
C GLY A 28 24.94 -12.46 13.61
N LEU A 29 24.28 -11.91 12.57
CA LEU A 29 24.73 -12.05 11.19
C LEU A 29 26.06 -11.33 10.93
N HIS A 30 26.19 -10.08 11.38
CA HIS A 30 27.43 -9.30 11.23
C HIS A 30 28.61 -10.03 11.87
N ARG A 31 28.48 -10.43 13.15
CA ARG A 31 29.56 -11.11 13.87
C ARG A 31 29.89 -12.47 13.26
N ALA A 32 28.91 -13.25 12.83
CA ALA A 32 29.17 -14.52 12.16
C ALA A 32 30.02 -14.35 10.89
N ILE A 33 29.73 -13.32 10.08
CA ILE A 33 30.51 -13.00 8.87
C ILE A 33 31.90 -12.47 9.22
N SER A 34 32.00 -11.55 10.18
CA SER A 34 33.30 -11.02 10.64
C SER A 34 34.20 -12.10 11.25
N ASN A 35 33.64 -13.05 12.00
CA ASN A 35 34.38 -14.17 12.59
C ASN A 35 34.92 -15.13 11.53
N LEU A 36 34.33 -15.16 10.33
CA LEU A 36 34.86 -15.88 9.16
C LEU A 36 35.98 -15.10 8.45
N GLY A 37 36.31 -13.89 8.91
CA GLY A 37 37.43 -13.07 8.41
C GLY A 37 37.08 -12.05 7.33
N TYR A 38 35.79 -11.80 7.08
CA TYR A 38 35.34 -10.85 6.05
C TYR A 38 35.06 -9.45 6.63
N SER A 39 35.45 -8.40 5.92
CA SER A 39 35.03 -7.03 6.26
C SER A 39 33.57 -6.80 5.86
N VAL A 40 32.80 -6.12 6.72
CA VAL A 40 31.35 -5.95 6.58
C VAL A 40 30.97 -4.49 6.52
N LEU A 41 30.13 -4.13 5.56
CA LEU A 41 29.45 -2.84 5.45
C LEU A 41 27.95 -3.03 5.68
N MET A 42 27.36 -2.34 6.64
CA MET A 42 25.91 -2.34 6.83
C MET A 42 25.28 -1.28 5.92
N VAL A 43 24.43 -1.70 4.97
CA VAL A 43 23.76 -0.77 4.06
C VAL A 43 22.49 -0.24 4.73
N HIS A 44 22.42 1.06 4.92
CA HIS A 44 21.27 1.73 5.53
C HIS A 44 20.07 1.80 4.57
N GLU A 45 18.87 2.02 5.11
CA GLU A 45 17.64 2.19 4.33
C GLU A 45 17.78 3.24 3.20
N PRO A 46 17.67 2.83 1.92
CA PRO A 46 17.62 3.78 0.81
C PRO A 46 16.29 4.56 0.80
N LEU A 47 16.37 5.84 0.47
CA LEU A 47 15.24 6.75 0.30
C LEU A 47 14.74 6.75 -1.16
N GLY A 48 13.56 7.33 -1.41
CA GLY A 48 13.06 7.60 -2.76
C GLY A 48 12.20 6.52 -3.42
N TYR A 49 11.96 5.38 -2.76
CA TYR A 49 11.06 4.33 -3.27
C TYR A 49 9.58 4.70 -3.16
N ASN A 50 9.03 4.65 -1.94
CA ASN A 50 7.62 4.90 -1.64
C ASN A 50 7.49 5.58 -0.28
N GLY A 51 6.27 5.98 0.11
CA GLY A 51 6.02 6.71 1.36
C GLY A 51 6.30 5.94 2.67
N TYR A 52 6.70 4.67 2.61
CA TYR A 52 7.08 3.88 3.79
C TYR A 52 8.57 3.97 4.14
N ARG A 53 9.44 4.40 3.21
CA ARG A 53 10.88 4.60 3.44
C ARG A 53 11.09 6.05 3.89
N VAL A 54 11.58 6.24 5.11
CA VAL A 54 11.71 7.57 5.74
C VAL A 54 13.15 7.85 6.13
N GLU A 55 13.48 9.13 6.25
CA GLU A 55 14.74 9.55 6.85
C GLU A 55 14.68 9.25 8.36
N TRP A 56 15.70 8.54 8.83
CA TRP A 56 15.87 8.06 10.18
C TRP A 56 16.75 9.04 10.95
N PRO A 57 16.36 9.42 12.18
CA PRO A 57 17.21 10.26 13.02
C PRO A 57 18.57 9.60 13.30
N HIS A 58 19.65 10.39 13.31
CA HIS A 58 20.99 9.90 13.61
C HIS A 58 21.16 9.40 15.05
N ASP A 59 20.29 9.82 15.97
CA ASP A 59 20.34 9.49 17.39
C ASP A 59 19.48 8.27 17.79
N LEU A 60 19.03 7.49 16.81
CA LEU A 60 18.28 6.26 17.04
C LEU A 60 19.07 5.23 17.86
N LEU A 61 18.33 4.44 18.63
CA LEU A 61 18.86 3.36 19.46
C LEU A 61 19.73 2.37 18.68
N SER A 62 19.26 1.96 17.50
CA SER A 62 19.94 1.02 16.59
C SER A 62 21.25 1.57 16.05
N ILE A 63 21.29 2.87 15.70
CA ILE A 63 22.50 3.55 15.22
C ILE A 63 23.50 3.67 16.36
N LYS A 64 23.08 4.12 17.54
CA LYS A 64 23.92 4.15 18.74
C LYS A 64 24.47 2.78 19.11
N PHE A 65 23.68 1.72 18.91
CA PHE A 65 24.14 0.34 19.12
C PHE A 65 25.17 -0.07 18.05
N ALA A 66 24.92 0.22 16.78
CA ALA A 66 25.87 -0.01 15.69
C ALA A 66 27.22 0.69 15.92
N ASP A 67 27.20 1.95 16.37
CA ASP A 67 28.39 2.72 16.74
C ASP A 67 29.19 2.05 17.85
N ARG A 68 28.52 1.65 18.95
CA ARG A 68 29.17 0.93 20.06
C ARG A 68 29.77 -0.41 19.61
N MET A 69 29.12 -1.08 18.67
CA MET A 69 29.59 -2.36 18.13
C MET A 69 30.69 -2.20 17.08
N GLY A 70 30.97 -0.97 16.63
CA GLY A 70 31.98 -0.64 15.63
C GLY A 70 31.59 -1.03 14.22
N TYR A 71 30.32 -0.87 13.85
CA TYR A 71 29.86 -1.15 12.49
C TYR A 71 30.30 -0.05 11.53
N GLU A 72 30.83 -0.47 10.38
CA GLU A 72 30.90 0.40 9.21
C GLU A 72 29.54 0.37 8.52
N TYR A 73 28.95 1.53 8.26
CA TYR A 73 27.64 1.62 7.62
C TYR A 73 27.50 2.83 6.72
N THR A 74 26.59 2.74 5.77
CA THR A 74 26.33 3.83 4.84
C THR A 74 25.42 4.89 5.47
N ASN A 75 25.55 6.15 5.05
CA ASN A 75 24.46 7.12 5.27
C ASN A 75 23.19 6.70 4.51
N GLN A 76 22.06 7.32 4.82
CA GLN A 76 20.89 7.22 3.94
C GLN A 76 21.10 8.04 2.68
N PHE A 77 20.68 7.47 1.55
CA PHE A 77 20.83 8.05 0.23
C PHE A 77 19.67 7.64 -0.67
N HIS A 78 19.50 8.30 -1.82
CA HIS A 78 18.43 7.95 -2.74
C HIS A 78 18.72 6.60 -3.42
N PHE A 79 17.73 5.74 -3.62
CA PHE A 79 17.94 4.37 -4.13
C PHE A 79 18.72 4.31 -5.46
N SER A 80 18.66 5.37 -6.27
CA SER A 80 19.44 5.51 -7.51
C SER A 80 20.95 5.49 -7.30
N GLU A 81 21.43 5.68 -6.07
CA GLU A 81 22.85 5.68 -5.71
C GLU A 81 23.34 4.28 -5.29
N LEU A 82 22.44 3.33 -5.01
CA LEU A 82 22.78 1.94 -4.68
C LEU A 82 23.76 1.29 -5.70
N PRO A 83 23.60 1.47 -7.03
CA PRO A 83 24.52 0.88 -8.00
C PRO A 83 25.98 1.31 -7.84
N SER A 84 26.26 2.47 -7.24
CA SER A 84 27.63 2.96 -7.02
C SER A 84 28.46 2.05 -6.09
N TYR A 85 27.79 1.31 -5.20
CA TYR A 85 28.43 0.39 -4.27
C TYR A 85 28.93 -0.90 -4.93
N ASN A 86 28.50 -1.22 -6.16
CA ASN A 86 29.04 -2.37 -6.91
C ASN A 86 30.55 -2.28 -7.12
N MET A 87 31.13 -1.08 -7.14
CA MET A 87 32.57 -0.89 -7.24
C MET A 87 33.30 -0.97 -5.90
N LYS A 88 32.59 -0.92 -4.77
CA LYS A 88 33.16 -0.90 -3.42
C LYS A 88 33.03 -2.23 -2.67
N VAL A 89 32.09 -3.08 -3.06
CA VAL A 89 31.71 -4.28 -2.31
C VAL A 89 31.88 -5.53 -3.18
N ASN A 90 32.46 -6.62 -2.67
CA ASN A 90 32.52 -7.89 -3.40
C ASN A 90 31.15 -8.60 -3.46
N THR A 91 30.51 -8.81 -2.31
CA THR A 91 29.27 -9.59 -2.17
C THR A 91 28.21 -8.84 -1.38
N PHE A 92 26.97 -8.83 -1.87
CA PHE A 92 25.82 -8.27 -1.17
C PHE A 92 24.99 -9.41 -0.55
N ILE A 93 24.60 -9.23 0.72
CA ILE A 93 23.77 -10.18 1.47
C ILE A 93 22.48 -9.51 1.89
N VAL A 94 21.33 -10.11 1.54
CA VAL A 94 20.05 -9.77 2.15
C VAL A 94 19.90 -10.61 3.42
N GLY A 95 19.70 -9.95 4.56
CA GLY A 95 19.63 -10.61 5.86
C GLY A 95 18.31 -11.32 6.16
N SER A 96 18.13 -11.64 7.44
CA SER A 96 16.89 -12.22 7.99
C SER A 96 15.80 -11.15 8.11
N ASP A 97 14.61 -11.57 8.58
CA ASP A 97 13.34 -10.83 8.62
C ASP A 97 12.49 -11.00 7.35
N GLN A 98 11.25 -10.49 7.36
CA GLN A 98 10.25 -10.63 6.31
C GLN A 98 10.52 -9.74 5.09
N LEU A 99 11.78 -9.72 4.61
CA LEU A 99 12.26 -8.82 3.57
C LEU A 99 11.75 -9.18 2.17
N TRP A 100 11.12 -10.36 2.00
CA TRP A 100 10.45 -10.78 0.75
C TRP A 100 8.93 -10.93 0.89
N ASN A 101 8.34 -10.29 1.91
CA ASN A 101 6.89 -10.26 2.09
C ASN A 101 6.27 -9.01 1.43
N PRO A 102 5.56 -9.13 0.28
CA PRO A 102 4.96 -7.98 -0.41
C PRO A 102 3.87 -7.26 0.38
N LEU A 103 3.38 -7.87 1.47
CA LEU A 103 2.39 -7.24 2.35
C LEU A 103 3.00 -6.19 3.28
N ILE A 104 4.33 -6.06 3.31
CA ILE A 104 5.03 -5.04 4.09
C ILE A 104 5.44 -3.91 3.14
N GLY A 105 4.85 -2.73 3.33
CA GLY A 105 5.07 -1.57 2.43
C GLY A 105 6.52 -1.09 2.31
N ARG A 106 7.40 -1.47 3.25
CA ARG A 106 8.84 -1.21 3.16
C ARG A 106 9.57 -2.14 2.19
N VAL A 107 8.99 -3.26 1.76
CA VAL A 107 9.64 -4.19 0.83
C VAL A 107 9.64 -3.60 -0.58
N ASN A 108 10.85 -3.39 -1.14
CA ASN A 108 11.09 -2.85 -2.47
C ASN A 108 12.22 -3.62 -3.16
N ASP A 109 12.61 -3.21 -4.37
CA ASP A 109 13.51 -3.96 -5.26
C ASP A 109 14.93 -4.15 -4.70
N ASP A 110 15.39 -3.23 -3.84
CA ASP A 110 16.69 -3.30 -3.16
C ASP A 110 16.84 -4.59 -2.33
N LEU A 111 15.76 -5.05 -1.71
CA LEU A 111 15.74 -6.29 -0.91
C LEU A 111 15.78 -7.55 -1.77
N PHE A 112 15.73 -7.41 -3.09
CA PHE A 112 15.97 -8.47 -4.07
C PHE A 112 17.29 -8.26 -4.82
N LEU A 113 18.13 -7.32 -4.35
CA LEU A 113 19.44 -6.98 -4.92
C LEU A 113 19.38 -6.64 -6.42
N ASP A 114 18.32 -5.98 -6.86
CA ASP A 114 18.11 -5.65 -8.28
C ASP A 114 19.24 -4.78 -8.87
N PHE A 115 19.77 -3.86 -8.07
CA PHE A 115 20.87 -2.94 -8.39
C PHE A 115 22.25 -3.59 -8.47
N VAL A 116 22.40 -4.82 -7.99
CA VAL A 116 23.72 -5.48 -7.87
C VAL A 116 24.19 -5.99 -9.24
N SER A 117 25.43 -5.73 -9.64
CA SER A 117 25.93 -6.17 -10.94
C SER A 117 26.23 -7.68 -10.97
N ASP A 118 26.29 -8.29 -12.14
CA ASP A 118 26.62 -9.74 -12.28
C ASP A 118 28.07 -10.06 -11.88
N LYS A 119 28.93 -9.04 -11.78
CA LYS A 119 30.30 -9.16 -11.29
C LYS A 119 30.38 -9.27 -9.78
N ASN A 120 29.33 -8.90 -9.05
CA ASN A 120 29.28 -8.94 -7.60
C ASN A 120 28.54 -10.19 -7.11
N GLY A 121 28.82 -10.60 -5.87
CA GLY A 121 28.11 -11.66 -5.19
C GLY A 121 26.71 -11.26 -4.74
N ARG A 122 25.77 -12.20 -4.71
CA ARG A 122 24.41 -12.04 -4.16
C ARG A 122 24.06 -13.25 -3.30
N ILE A 123 23.85 -13.04 -2.01
CA ILE A 123 23.45 -14.09 -1.07
C ILE A 123 22.20 -13.63 -0.31
N ALA A 124 21.34 -14.57 0.04
CA ALA A 124 20.27 -14.35 1.01
C ALA A 124 20.53 -15.25 2.22
N TYR A 125 20.56 -14.66 3.42
CA TYR A 125 20.72 -15.40 4.66
C TYR A 125 19.44 -15.33 5.50
N ALA A 126 18.79 -16.48 5.70
CA ALA A 126 17.57 -16.62 6.50
C ALA A 126 16.44 -15.64 6.10
N THR A 127 16.38 -15.19 4.85
CA THR A 127 15.40 -14.20 4.41
C THR A 127 14.00 -14.81 4.39
N SER A 128 13.02 -14.14 4.98
CA SER A 128 11.67 -14.67 5.14
C SER A 128 10.69 -14.10 4.11
N PHE A 129 9.83 -14.98 3.61
CA PHE A 129 8.67 -14.60 2.80
C PHE A 129 7.47 -14.17 3.66
N GLY A 130 7.48 -14.34 4.98
CA GLY A 130 6.40 -13.91 5.89
C GLY A 130 5.49 -15.04 6.38
N ASN A 131 4.16 -14.92 6.23
CA ASN A 131 3.22 -15.99 6.58
C ASN A 131 3.08 -17.01 5.45
N LYS A 132 2.75 -18.27 5.75
CA LYS A 132 2.55 -19.33 4.74
C LYS A 132 1.49 -18.92 3.70
N GLY A 133 1.75 -19.24 2.43
CA GLY A 133 0.81 -19.04 1.33
C GLY A 133 1.37 -18.19 0.18
N THR A 134 0.95 -18.50 -1.04
CA THR A 134 1.50 -17.92 -2.28
C THR A 134 0.60 -16.84 -2.90
N LYS A 135 -0.63 -16.67 -2.40
CA LYS A 135 -1.61 -15.70 -2.94
C LYS A 135 -1.14 -14.24 -2.87
N LYS A 136 -0.28 -13.91 -1.89
CA LYS A 136 0.29 -12.57 -1.71
C LYS A 136 1.27 -12.16 -2.81
N PHE A 137 1.81 -13.13 -3.57
CA PHE A 137 2.67 -12.86 -4.71
C PHE A 137 1.79 -12.82 -5.96
N ASP A 138 1.50 -11.63 -6.48
CA ASP A 138 0.80 -11.49 -7.76
C ASP A 138 1.72 -11.81 -8.95
N GLY A 139 1.17 -11.79 -10.17
CA GLY A 139 1.92 -12.17 -11.37
C GLY A 139 3.11 -11.25 -11.67
N GLU A 140 2.95 -9.94 -11.45
CA GLU A 140 4.00 -8.94 -11.71
C GLU A 140 5.13 -9.06 -10.68
N PHE A 141 4.78 -9.17 -9.39
CA PHE A 141 5.72 -9.39 -8.30
C PHE A 141 6.53 -10.66 -8.53
N ARG A 142 5.86 -11.78 -8.87
CA ARG A 142 6.54 -13.05 -9.19
C ARG A 142 7.48 -12.88 -10.36
N GLU A 143 7.03 -12.32 -11.47
CA GLU A 143 7.87 -12.19 -12.66
C GLU A 143 9.11 -11.34 -12.39
N LYS A 144 8.92 -10.19 -11.75
CA LYS A 144 10.00 -9.24 -11.45
C LYS A 144 11.02 -9.86 -10.51
N HIS A 145 10.57 -10.39 -9.38
CA HIS A 145 11.46 -10.83 -8.32
C HIS A 145 12.04 -12.23 -8.57
N SER A 146 11.40 -13.11 -9.35
CA SER A 146 12.02 -14.39 -9.76
C SER A 146 13.31 -14.15 -10.56
N LYS A 147 13.31 -13.18 -11.49
CA LYS A 147 14.51 -12.83 -12.27
C LYS A 147 15.67 -12.36 -11.41
N ASN A 148 15.37 -11.71 -10.28
CA ASN A 148 16.38 -11.23 -9.37
C ASN A 148 16.86 -12.33 -8.42
N LEU A 149 15.95 -13.13 -7.87
CA LEU A 149 16.27 -14.25 -6.98
C LEU A 149 17.09 -15.33 -7.69
N GLN A 150 16.81 -15.62 -8.96
CA GLN A 150 17.58 -16.58 -9.77
C GLN A 150 19.03 -16.13 -10.05
N LYS A 151 19.35 -14.86 -9.77
CA LYS A 151 20.73 -14.35 -9.82
C LYS A 151 21.46 -14.48 -8.48
N PHE A 152 20.82 -14.96 -7.43
CA PHE A 152 21.52 -15.20 -6.17
C PHE A 152 22.45 -16.40 -6.34
N ASP A 153 23.67 -16.24 -5.85
CA ASP A 153 24.68 -17.29 -5.82
C ASP A 153 24.32 -18.36 -4.78
N ALA A 154 23.67 -17.95 -3.68
CA ALA A 154 23.14 -18.83 -2.66
C ALA A 154 21.92 -18.20 -1.98
N VAL A 155 20.88 -19.01 -1.74
CA VAL A 155 19.67 -18.59 -1.01
C VAL A 155 19.44 -19.49 0.19
N SER A 156 19.25 -18.87 1.36
CA SER A 156 18.68 -19.54 2.51
C SER A 156 17.51 -18.76 3.08
N VAL A 157 16.60 -19.51 3.70
CA VAL A 157 15.34 -19.03 4.25
C VAL A 157 15.20 -19.53 5.69
N ARG A 158 14.46 -18.79 6.52
CA ARG A 158 14.31 -19.12 7.95
C ARG A 158 13.26 -20.21 8.20
N GLU A 159 12.25 -20.31 7.36
CA GLU A 159 11.12 -21.21 7.56
C GLU A 159 11.12 -22.39 6.58
N GLU A 160 10.75 -23.59 7.06
CA GLU A 160 10.71 -24.81 6.22
C GLU A 160 9.84 -24.64 4.96
N TYR A 161 8.63 -24.10 5.13
CA TYR A 161 7.71 -23.91 4.01
C TYR A 161 8.25 -22.91 2.97
N ALA A 162 9.18 -22.03 3.36
CA ALA A 162 9.74 -21.02 2.48
C ALA A 162 10.69 -21.65 1.44
N VAL A 163 11.24 -22.84 1.71
CA VAL A 163 12.02 -23.63 0.75
C VAL A 163 11.14 -23.99 -0.45
N ASP A 164 9.95 -24.52 -0.20
CA ASP A 164 8.98 -24.83 -1.26
C ASP A 164 8.52 -23.58 -2.00
N VAL A 165 8.34 -22.45 -1.29
CA VAL A 165 7.97 -21.17 -1.92
C VAL A 165 9.08 -20.69 -2.87
N ALA A 166 10.34 -20.74 -2.46
CA ALA A 166 11.47 -20.35 -3.31
C ALA A 166 11.51 -21.19 -4.60
N ARG A 167 11.35 -22.52 -4.48
CA ARG A 167 11.35 -23.45 -5.61
C ARG A 167 10.13 -23.27 -6.52
N ASP A 168 8.93 -23.37 -5.95
CA ASP A 168 7.69 -23.50 -6.73
C ASP A 168 7.17 -22.16 -7.26
N VAL A 169 7.49 -21.04 -6.61
CA VAL A 169 7.02 -19.70 -7.00
C VAL A 169 8.09 -18.92 -7.73
N PHE A 170 9.35 -19.00 -7.28
CA PHE A 170 10.43 -18.17 -7.78
C PHE A 170 11.48 -18.94 -8.60
N GLY A 171 11.40 -20.27 -8.62
CA GLY A 171 12.33 -21.12 -9.38
C GLY A 171 13.75 -21.09 -8.83
N VAL A 172 13.91 -20.98 -7.51
CA VAL A 172 15.23 -20.90 -6.85
C VAL A 172 15.32 -21.94 -5.74
N GLU A 173 16.43 -22.66 -5.71
CA GLU A 173 16.75 -23.57 -4.61
C GLU A 173 17.14 -22.77 -3.36
N ALA A 174 16.53 -23.09 -2.24
CA ALA A 174 16.79 -22.45 -0.96
C ALA A 174 17.06 -23.48 0.13
N HIS A 175 17.98 -23.17 1.04
CA HIS A 175 18.25 -24.00 2.21
C HIS A 175 17.60 -23.41 3.45
N LYS A 176 17.00 -24.24 4.29
CA LYS A 176 16.57 -23.77 5.61
C LYS A 176 17.80 -23.59 6.50
N VAL A 177 17.90 -22.43 7.15
CA VAL A 177 18.92 -22.13 8.16
C VAL A 177 18.27 -21.53 9.42
N VAL A 178 19.01 -21.47 10.53
CA VAL A 178 18.53 -20.81 11.74
C VAL A 178 18.48 -19.29 11.60
N ASP A 179 17.62 -18.66 12.40
CA ASP A 179 17.66 -17.20 12.56
C ASP A 179 19.06 -16.75 13.03
N PRO A 180 19.60 -15.63 12.53
CA PRO A 180 20.93 -15.15 12.88
C PRO A 180 21.23 -15.05 14.38
N VAL A 181 20.23 -14.88 15.25
CA VAL A 181 20.46 -14.87 16.71
C VAL A 181 21.00 -16.20 17.24
N PHE A 182 20.86 -17.29 16.49
CA PHE A 182 21.37 -18.62 16.85
C PHE A 182 22.72 -18.94 16.23
N LEU A 183 23.25 -18.10 15.33
CA LEU A 183 24.55 -18.31 14.68
C LEU A 183 25.73 -18.23 15.65
N LEU A 184 25.60 -17.39 16.68
CA LEU A 184 26.63 -17.20 17.69
C LEU A 184 26.45 -18.17 18.85
N GLU A 185 27.55 -18.45 19.53
CA GLU A 185 27.52 -19.14 20.81
C GLU A 185 26.98 -18.23 21.92
N LYS A 186 26.39 -18.85 22.95
CA LYS A 186 25.87 -18.16 24.14
C LYS A 186 26.87 -17.16 24.74
N ALA A 187 28.15 -17.52 24.77
CA ALA A 187 29.23 -16.69 25.32
C ALA A 187 29.36 -15.31 24.66
N GLU A 188 29.00 -15.16 23.37
CA GLU A 188 29.02 -13.87 22.69
C GLU A 188 27.94 -12.93 23.24
N TYR A 189 26.74 -13.47 23.49
CA TYR A 189 25.65 -12.70 24.09
C TYR A 189 25.87 -12.44 25.58
N GLU A 190 26.55 -13.35 26.28
CA GLU A 190 26.97 -13.12 27.67
C GLU A 190 27.94 -11.94 27.79
N LYS A 191 28.91 -11.81 26.87
CA LYS A 191 29.82 -10.65 26.83
C LYS A 191 29.07 -9.33 26.62
N LEU A 192 28.08 -9.30 25.73
CA LEU A 192 27.23 -8.11 25.55
C LEU A 192 26.43 -7.80 26.81
N ALA A 193 25.81 -8.81 27.42
CA ALA A 193 25.07 -8.65 28.67
C ALA A 193 25.96 -8.17 29.81
N ASP A 194 27.21 -8.61 29.88
CA ASP A 194 28.18 -8.17 30.91
C ASP A 194 28.63 -6.71 30.73
N SER A 195 28.51 -6.18 29.51
CA SER A 195 28.79 -4.76 29.20
C SER A 195 27.59 -3.82 29.44
N ALA A 196 26.47 -4.34 29.94
CA ALA A 196 25.28 -3.57 30.23
C ALA A 196 25.55 -2.45 31.24
N SER A 197 24.90 -1.29 31.04
CA SER A 197 24.96 -0.17 31.99
C SER A 197 24.18 -0.46 33.28
N TRP A 198 23.39 -1.53 33.28
CA TRP A 198 22.55 -1.97 34.39
C TRP A 198 22.53 -3.49 34.49
N GLN A 199 22.49 -4.00 35.73
CA GLN A 199 22.36 -5.42 36.04
C GLN A 199 21.24 -5.61 37.07
N PRO A 200 20.28 -6.52 36.83
CA PRO A 200 19.26 -6.83 37.82
C PRO A 200 19.85 -7.63 38.99
N GLU A 201 19.58 -7.19 40.22
CA GLU A 201 19.96 -7.91 41.44
C GLU A 201 18.84 -8.83 41.96
N GLY A 202 19.24 -9.91 42.64
CA GLY A 202 18.33 -10.87 43.30
C GLY A 202 17.66 -11.85 42.35
N ASP A 203 16.70 -12.62 42.90
CA ASP A 203 15.87 -13.54 42.11
C ASP A 203 14.68 -12.78 41.50
N TYR A 204 14.40 -12.97 40.20
CA TYR A 204 13.35 -12.24 39.49
C TYR A 204 12.70 -13.01 38.33
N LEU A 205 11.45 -12.64 38.04
CA LEU A 205 10.77 -12.95 36.80
C LEU A 205 11.08 -11.85 35.77
N ASN A 206 11.63 -12.20 34.62
CA ASN A 206 11.79 -11.28 33.50
C ASN A 206 10.52 -11.28 32.62
N VAL A 207 9.99 -10.11 32.31
CA VAL A 207 8.84 -9.90 31.44
C VAL A 207 9.25 -9.08 30.23
N PHE A 208 9.08 -9.65 29.03
CA PHE A 208 9.22 -8.90 27.79
C PHE A 208 7.97 -9.03 26.93
N TYR A 209 7.11 -8.02 27.00
CA TYR A 209 5.91 -7.93 26.17
C TYR A 209 6.04 -6.81 25.13
N LEU A 210 5.86 -7.16 23.86
CA LEU A 210 5.72 -6.23 22.74
C LEU A 210 4.40 -5.46 22.82
N ASP A 211 3.32 -6.14 23.23
CA ASP A 211 2.00 -5.53 23.40
C ASP A 211 1.46 -5.85 24.82
N PRO A 212 1.92 -5.14 25.86
CA PRO A 212 1.47 -5.37 27.24
C PRO A 212 -0.02 -5.05 27.40
N THR A 213 -0.69 -5.81 28.27
CA THR A 213 -2.10 -5.59 28.66
C THR A 213 -2.28 -5.89 30.15
N PRO A 214 -3.34 -5.37 30.80
CA PRO A 214 -3.68 -5.74 32.17
C PRO A 214 -3.84 -7.26 32.37
N GLU A 215 -4.35 -7.96 31.35
CA GLU A 215 -4.47 -9.43 31.31
C GLU A 215 -3.09 -10.09 31.42
N LYS A 216 -2.14 -9.69 30.58
CA LYS A 216 -0.77 -10.21 30.60
C LYS A 216 -0.02 -9.86 31.88
N ARG A 217 -0.32 -8.70 32.49
CA ARG A 217 0.19 -8.35 33.82
C ARG A 217 -0.29 -9.37 34.86
N ARG A 218 -1.58 -9.68 34.91
CA ARG A 218 -2.13 -10.67 35.86
C ARG A 218 -1.48 -12.04 35.69
N VAL A 219 -1.24 -12.48 34.45
CA VAL A 219 -0.52 -13.74 34.18
C VAL A 219 0.91 -13.68 34.71
N ALA A 220 1.63 -12.57 34.50
CA ALA A 220 2.99 -12.41 35.01
C ALA A 220 3.04 -12.41 36.56
N GLU A 221 2.11 -11.73 37.22
CA GLU A 221 1.96 -11.75 38.68
C GLU A 221 1.68 -13.18 39.19
N ALA A 222 0.73 -13.89 38.58
CA ALA A 222 0.40 -15.27 38.94
C ALA A 222 1.59 -16.24 38.75
N VAL A 223 2.39 -16.07 37.69
CA VAL A 223 3.61 -16.85 37.47
C VAL A 223 4.65 -16.52 38.55
N ALA A 224 4.86 -15.24 38.86
CA ALA A 224 5.79 -14.83 39.90
C ALA A 224 5.38 -15.37 41.27
N ASP A 225 4.09 -15.35 41.61
CA ASP A 225 3.55 -15.87 42.86
C ASP A 225 3.73 -17.38 42.98
N LYS A 226 3.41 -18.12 41.92
CA LYS A 226 3.63 -19.57 41.86
C LYS A 226 5.09 -19.95 42.11
N LEU A 227 6.02 -19.17 41.54
CA LEU A 227 7.46 -19.43 41.63
C LEU A 227 8.10 -18.82 42.88
N GLY A 228 7.36 -18.08 43.71
CA GLY A 228 7.88 -17.42 44.91
C GLY A 228 8.80 -16.23 44.62
N LEU A 229 8.69 -15.61 43.44
CA LEU A 229 9.56 -14.52 43.00
C LEU A 229 8.97 -13.16 43.38
N SER A 230 9.51 -12.49 44.40
CA SER A 230 9.00 -11.20 44.88
C SER A 230 9.26 -10.02 43.95
N LYS A 231 10.06 -10.18 42.89
CA LYS A 231 10.49 -9.13 41.96
C LYS A 231 10.18 -9.51 40.52
N ILE A 232 9.69 -8.53 39.75
CA ILE A 232 9.40 -8.67 38.33
C ILE A 232 10.16 -7.57 37.57
N VAL A 233 11.08 -7.98 36.70
CA VAL A 233 11.84 -7.09 35.82
C VAL A 233 11.09 -6.94 34.50
N ILE A 234 10.74 -5.71 34.14
CA ILE A 234 10.03 -5.37 32.91
C ILE A 234 11.02 -4.83 31.89
N VAL A 235 11.13 -5.52 30.75
CA VAL A 235 11.79 -5.01 29.55
C VAL A 235 10.73 -4.35 28.66
N PRO A 236 10.74 -3.02 28.48
CA PRO A 236 9.81 -2.38 27.58
C PRO A 236 10.14 -2.62 26.11
N ASN A 237 9.14 -2.53 25.24
CA ASN A 237 9.39 -2.46 23.80
C ASN A 237 10.06 -1.11 23.45
N PRO A 238 11.25 -1.11 22.80
CA PRO A 238 11.99 0.12 22.48
C PRO A 238 11.26 1.00 21.47
N ASP A 239 10.35 0.44 20.68
CA ASP A 239 9.44 1.20 19.81
C ASP A 239 8.22 1.69 20.62
N LYS A 240 8.40 2.81 21.32
CA LYS A 240 7.35 3.55 22.05
C LYS A 240 6.56 2.73 23.09
N GLY A 241 7.10 1.62 23.59
CA GLY A 241 6.43 0.73 24.54
C GLY A 241 6.66 1.07 26.02
N ARG A 242 7.66 1.89 26.34
CA ARG A 242 8.03 2.25 27.73
C ARG A 242 6.89 2.90 28.51
N ALA A 243 6.28 3.95 27.95
CA ALA A 243 5.18 4.65 28.63
C ALA A 243 4.01 3.71 28.95
N LEU A 244 3.57 2.90 27.96
CA LEU A 244 2.49 1.93 28.15
C LEU A 244 2.86 0.85 29.16
N SER A 245 4.10 0.36 29.15
CA SER A 245 4.56 -0.63 30.12
C SER A 245 4.57 -0.06 31.54
N MET A 246 4.99 1.19 31.72
CA MET A 246 4.97 1.88 33.03
C MET A 246 3.55 2.14 33.54
N GLU A 247 2.61 2.43 32.65
CA GLU A 247 1.19 2.56 33.01
C GLU A 247 0.62 1.22 33.50
N ILE A 248 0.90 0.14 32.77
CA ILE A 248 0.35 -1.19 33.06
C ILE A 248 1.02 -1.81 34.29
N PHE A 249 2.35 -1.78 34.38
CA PHE A 249 3.13 -2.40 35.45
C PHE A 249 3.54 -1.35 36.49
N SER A 250 2.65 -1.10 37.45
CA SER A 250 2.85 -0.14 38.53
C SER A 250 2.85 -0.82 39.90
N GLY A 251 3.74 -0.38 40.79
CA GLY A 251 3.92 -0.88 42.16
C GLY A 251 5.36 -1.31 42.48
N ASP A 252 5.65 -1.49 43.76
CA ASP A 252 7.02 -1.69 44.29
C ASP A 252 7.68 -3.01 43.83
N ARG A 253 6.89 -3.97 43.33
CA ARG A 253 7.37 -5.27 42.82
C ARG A 253 7.98 -5.19 41.42
N PHE A 254 7.71 -4.11 40.68
CA PHE A 254 8.13 -3.97 39.28
C PHE A 254 9.39 -3.11 39.18
N GLU A 255 10.45 -3.68 38.60
CA GLU A 255 11.65 -2.94 38.22
C GLU A 255 11.70 -2.82 36.70
N PHE A 256 11.91 -1.61 36.18
CA PHE A 256 12.06 -1.39 34.74
C PHE A 256 13.52 -1.38 34.37
N VAL A 257 13.86 -2.03 33.24
CA VAL A 257 15.15 -1.81 32.60
C VAL A 257 15.32 -0.30 32.37
N PRO A 258 16.39 0.34 32.87
CA PRO A 258 16.47 1.80 32.96
C PRO A 258 16.59 2.46 31.58
N GLU A 259 17.27 1.79 30.65
CA GLU A 259 17.49 2.28 29.28
C GLU A 259 17.25 1.16 28.28
N ASP A 260 16.77 1.53 27.10
CA ASP A 260 16.41 0.58 26.05
C ASP A 260 17.63 -0.03 25.30
N ALA A 261 18.80 -0.10 25.94
CA ALA A 261 20.02 -0.65 25.36
C ALA A 261 19.92 -2.17 25.15
N VAL A 262 20.48 -2.69 24.05
CA VAL A 262 20.50 -4.13 23.73
C VAL A 262 21.24 -4.92 24.81
N GLU A 263 22.31 -4.35 25.34
CA GLU A 263 23.11 -4.90 26.42
C GLU A 263 22.25 -5.10 27.68
N ASN A 264 21.45 -4.10 28.06
CA ASN A 264 20.53 -4.19 29.21
C ASN A 264 19.39 -5.18 28.95
N PHE A 265 18.87 -5.24 27.72
CA PHE A 265 17.93 -6.27 27.31
C PHE A 265 18.51 -7.66 27.54
N LEU A 266 19.74 -7.94 27.08
CA LEU A 266 20.38 -9.24 27.28
C LEU A 266 20.69 -9.51 28.76
N ALA A 267 21.08 -8.50 29.54
CA ALA A 267 21.30 -8.62 30.99
C ALA A 267 20.04 -9.09 31.74
N ALA A 268 18.86 -8.57 31.35
CA ALA A 268 17.57 -9.00 31.91
C ALA A 268 17.23 -10.46 31.62
N TYR A 269 17.78 -11.06 30.55
CA TYR A 269 17.62 -12.48 30.26
C TYR A 269 18.71 -13.33 30.90
N LYS A 270 19.95 -12.85 30.91
CA LYS A 270 21.13 -13.64 31.28
C LYS A 270 20.96 -14.32 32.63
N ASN A 271 20.37 -13.68 33.63
CA ASN A 271 20.27 -14.20 35.01
C ASN A 271 18.82 -14.40 35.51
N ALA A 272 17.82 -14.39 34.63
CA ALA A 272 16.43 -14.53 35.05
C ALA A 272 16.14 -15.93 35.62
N ASN A 273 15.39 -16.00 36.73
CA ASN A 273 14.92 -17.28 37.28
C ASN A 273 13.78 -17.85 36.43
N TYR A 274 13.01 -16.98 35.79
CA TYR A 274 12.00 -17.34 34.82
C TYR A 274 11.77 -16.19 33.83
N VAL A 275 11.35 -16.51 32.61
CA VAL A 275 11.00 -15.51 31.58
C VAL A 275 9.55 -15.69 31.14
N ILE A 276 8.81 -14.60 31.02
CA ILE A 276 7.53 -14.57 30.30
C ILE A 276 7.59 -13.54 29.17
N THR A 277 7.17 -13.96 27.98
CA THR A 277 7.29 -13.11 26.79
C THR A 277 6.20 -13.37 25.77
N ASP A 278 5.88 -12.36 24.98
CA ASP A 278 5.03 -12.48 23.79
C ASP A 278 5.81 -12.16 22.50
N SER A 279 7.14 -12.28 22.58
CA SER A 279 8.09 -11.98 21.51
C SER A 279 8.77 -13.26 21.02
N PHE A 280 8.93 -13.36 19.69
CA PHE A 280 9.72 -14.44 19.08
C PHE A 280 11.17 -14.38 19.58
N HIS A 281 11.80 -13.20 19.54
CA HIS A 281 13.18 -13.04 20.01
C HIS A 281 13.31 -13.15 21.53
N GLY A 282 12.27 -12.78 22.30
CA GLY A 282 12.26 -13.10 23.73
C GLY A 282 12.26 -14.62 23.98
N THR A 283 11.51 -15.37 23.19
CA THR A 283 11.53 -16.84 23.24
C THR A 283 12.90 -17.39 22.83
N ALA A 284 13.48 -16.86 21.75
CA ALA A 284 14.81 -17.25 21.28
C ALA A 284 15.90 -17.01 22.34
N PHE A 285 15.93 -15.83 22.98
CA PHE A 285 16.92 -15.53 24.02
C PHE A 285 16.69 -16.31 25.32
N SER A 286 15.47 -16.74 25.62
CA SER A 286 15.22 -17.68 26.71
C SER A 286 15.88 -19.03 26.44
N ILE A 287 15.87 -19.49 25.18
CA ILE A 287 16.56 -20.72 24.75
C ILE A 287 18.08 -20.52 24.77
N ILE A 288 18.59 -19.43 24.19
CA ILE A 288 20.03 -19.14 24.12
C ILE A 288 20.66 -19.04 25.52
N PHE A 289 20.00 -18.36 26.47
CA PHE A 289 20.49 -18.25 27.84
C PHE A 289 20.10 -19.43 28.73
N GLU A 290 19.31 -20.37 28.22
CA GLU A 290 18.78 -21.54 28.94
C GLU A 290 18.01 -21.16 30.21
N ARG A 291 17.12 -20.15 30.09
CA ARG A 291 16.28 -19.69 31.19
C ARG A 291 14.87 -20.28 31.08
N PRO A 292 14.35 -20.94 32.13
CA PRO A 292 12.97 -21.44 32.14
C PRO A 292 11.99 -20.35 31.71
N PHE A 293 11.04 -20.68 30.83
CA PHE A 293 10.22 -19.65 30.21
C PHE A 293 8.81 -20.08 29.83
N SER A 294 7.96 -19.09 29.58
CA SER A 294 6.69 -19.26 28.90
C SER A 294 6.43 -18.17 27.88
N SER A 295 5.84 -18.57 26.76
CA SER A 295 5.47 -17.69 25.66
C SER A 295 3.96 -17.52 25.61
N ILE A 296 3.49 -16.28 25.55
CA ILE A 296 2.12 -15.94 25.20
C ILE A 296 2.07 -15.68 23.71
N TYR A 297 1.21 -16.40 22.98
CA TYR A 297 1.15 -16.26 21.53
C TYR A 297 0.52 -14.93 21.14
N ASN A 298 1.34 -14.01 20.69
CA ASN A 298 0.87 -12.71 20.20
C ASN A 298 0.17 -12.87 18.85
N THR A 299 -1.16 -13.03 18.86
CA THR A 299 -1.97 -13.26 17.67
C THR A 299 -1.99 -12.06 16.72
N LYS A 300 -1.87 -10.83 17.25
CA LYS A 300 -1.77 -9.60 16.46
C LYS A 300 -0.50 -9.57 15.61
N ARG A 301 0.59 -10.17 16.11
CA ARG A 301 1.91 -10.20 15.47
C ARG A 301 2.27 -11.56 14.85
N GLY A 302 1.31 -12.48 14.78
CA GLY A 302 1.45 -13.82 14.21
C GLY A 302 1.77 -14.89 15.26
N ALA A 303 0.86 -15.86 15.40
CA ALA A 303 1.02 -17.00 16.32
C ALA A 303 1.94 -18.09 15.78
N ASP A 304 1.95 -18.32 14.46
CA ASP A 304 2.68 -19.42 13.81
C ASP A 304 4.19 -19.42 14.14
N ARG A 305 4.79 -18.25 14.33
CA ARG A 305 6.21 -18.12 14.69
C ARG A 305 6.54 -18.76 16.04
N PHE A 306 5.61 -18.73 17.00
CA PHE A 306 5.79 -19.39 18.31
C PHE A 306 5.61 -20.89 18.21
N VAL A 307 4.58 -21.33 17.47
CA VAL A 307 4.37 -22.76 17.21
C VAL A 307 5.60 -23.36 16.56
N ASN A 308 6.17 -22.68 15.57
CA ASN A 308 7.33 -23.14 14.83
C ASN A 308 8.59 -23.21 15.71
N ILE A 309 8.94 -22.15 16.46
CA ILE A 309 10.15 -22.16 17.29
C ILE A 309 10.06 -23.20 18.41
N LEU A 310 8.92 -23.29 19.10
CA LEU A 310 8.75 -24.23 20.20
C LEU A 310 8.71 -25.67 19.72
N LYS A 311 8.10 -25.95 18.56
CA LYS A 311 8.14 -27.28 17.95
C LYS A 311 9.55 -27.65 17.49
N HIS A 312 10.29 -26.70 16.93
CA HIS A 312 11.64 -26.94 16.42
C HIS A 312 12.59 -27.38 17.54
N PHE A 313 12.61 -26.62 18.65
CA PHE A 313 13.41 -26.90 19.84
C PHE A 313 12.75 -27.87 20.83
N LYS A 314 11.81 -28.71 20.36
CA LYS A 314 11.22 -29.84 21.10
C LYS A 314 10.41 -29.49 22.37
N PHE A 315 10.08 -28.22 22.58
CA PHE A 315 9.20 -27.79 23.66
C PHE A 315 7.71 -28.03 23.36
N GLY A 316 7.29 -27.89 22.10
CA GLY A 316 5.88 -27.94 21.72
C GLY A 316 5.01 -26.91 22.47
N GLU A 317 3.75 -27.27 22.76
CA GLU A 317 2.83 -26.37 23.48
C GLU A 317 3.09 -26.29 24.99
N SER A 318 4.04 -27.07 25.54
CA SER A 318 4.33 -27.08 26.99
C SER A 318 4.77 -25.71 27.52
N ARG A 319 5.30 -24.84 26.66
CA ARG A 319 5.75 -23.48 27.00
C ARG A 319 4.74 -22.39 26.69
N ARG A 320 3.51 -22.75 26.32
CA ARG A 320 2.46 -21.77 26.07
C ARG A 320 1.72 -21.40 27.35
N LEU A 321 1.46 -20.11 27.50
CA LEU A 321 0.44 -19.55 28.39
C LEU A 321 -0.57 -18.74 27.57
N TYR A 322 -1.76 -18.54 28.14
CA TYR A 322 -2.81 -17.71 27.55
C TYR A 322 -2.98 -16.42 28.35
N GLU A 323 -3.34 -15.33 27.67
CA GLU A 323 -3.69 -14.05 28.31
C GLU A 323 -4.89 -14.19 29.26
N THR A 324 -5.68 -15.24 29.09
CA THR A 324 -6.86 -15.57 29.89
C THR A 324 -6.57 -16.49 31.08
N ASP A 325 -5.33 -16.98 31.23
CA ASP A 325 -4.99 -17.85 32.36
C ASP A 325 -5.07 -17.05 33.67
N ASP A 326 -5.84 -17.56 34.63
CA ASP A 326 -5.96 -16.98 35.96
C ASP A 326 -4.97 -17.60 36.95
N GLU A 327 -4.95 -17.09 38.18
CA GLU A 327 -4.06 -17.57 39.26
C GLU A 327 -4.18 -19.08 39.49
N THR A 328 -5.41 -19.61 39.46
CA THR A 328 -5.66 -21.05 39.68
C THR A 328 -5.11 -21.89 38.53
N THR A 329 -5.34 -21.45 37.28
CA THR A 329 -4.85 -22.12 36.07
C THR A 329 -3.33 -22.13 36.03
N VAL A 330 -2.69 -20.99 36.33
CA VAL A 330 -1.24 -20.89 36.41
C VAL A 330 -0.70 -21.77 37.54
N ALA A 331 -1.28 -21.73 38.74
CA ALA A 331 -0.87 -22.55 39.88
C ALA A 331 -0.90 -24.06 39.56
N GLN A 332 -1.92 -24.52 38.84
CA GLN A 332 -2.07 -25.93 38.45
C GLN A 332 -1.21 -26.36 37.25
N ASN A 333 -0.71 -25.41 36.44
CA ASN A 333 0.08 -25.73 35.24
C ASN A 333 1.49 -26.23 35.59
N SER A 334 1.72 -27.54 35.60
CA SER A 334 3.01 -28.16 35.94
C SER A 334 4.19 -27.71 35.09
N ASN A 335 3.94 -27.13 33.91
CA ASN A 335 5.02 -26.63 33.06
C ASN A 335 5.58 -25.28 33.57
N VAL A 336 4.84 -24.51 34.37
CA VAL A 336 5.40 -23.31 35.02
C VAL A 336 6.23 -23.75 36.23
N SER A 337 7.54 -23.84 36.04
CA SER A 337 8.52 -24.37 37.01
C SER A 337 9.86 -23.65 36.91
N ALA A 338 10.57 -23.48 38.04
CA ALA A 338 11.90 -22.88 38.10
C ALA A 338 13.01 -23.75 37.46
N THR A 339 12.68 -24.97 37.03
CA THR A 339 13.59 -25.88 36.33
C THR A 339 13.00 -26.28 34.99
N LEU A 340 13.81 -26.22 33.93
CA LEU A 340 13.45 -26.67 32.59
C LEU A 340 14.65 -27.39 31.97
N ASP A 341 14.43 -28.57 31.39
CA ASP A 341 15.46 -29.32 30.69
C ASP A 341 15.64 -28.77 29.27
N PHE A 342 16.84 -28.28 28.96
CA PHE A 342 17.22 -27.75 27.65
C PHE A 342 18.01 -28.76 26.80
N THR A 343 18.31 -29.96 27.30
CA THR A 343 19.19 -30.93 26.61
C THR A 343 18.77 -31.17 25.16
N ALA A 344 17.50 -31.54 24.93
CA ALA A 344 16.99 -31.79 23.57
C ALA A 344 16.93 -30.52 22.70
N ALA A 345 16.75 -29.34 23.30
CA ALA A 345 16.77 -28.06 22.59
C ALA A 345 18.20 -27.68 22.18
N ASN A 346 19.17 -27.93 23.05
CA ASN A 346 20.60 -27.69 22.81
C ASN A 346 21.16 -28.62 21.74
N ASP A 347 20.83 -29.92 21.77
CA ASP A 347 21.23 -30.87 20.73
C ASP A 347 20.78 -30.40 19.34
N VAL A 348 19.52 -29.93 19.24
CA VAL A 348 18.98 -29.37 18.00
C VAL A 348 19.69 -28.07 17.63
N LEU A 349 19.87 -27.16 18.59
CA LEU A 349 20.51 -25.86 18.37
C LEU A 349 21.96 -26.00 17.89
N GLU A 350 22.73 -26.91 18.46
CA GLU A 350 24.12 -27.15 18.08
C GLU A 350 24.22 -27.66 16.65
N VAL A 351 23.46 -28.70 16.30
CA VAL A 351 23.42 -29.26 14.93
C VAL A 351 22.98 -28.20 13.92
N ASP A 352 21.90 -27.47 14.21
CA ASP A 352 21.37 -26.48 13.28
C ASP A 352 22.27 -25.24 13.16
N ARG A 353 22.95 -24.83 14.25
CA ARG A 353 23.97 -23.77 14.23
C ARG A 353 25.15 -24.18 13.36
N GLU A 354 25.73 -25.35 13.60
CA GLU A 354 26.87 -25.87 12.83
C GLU A 354 26.53 -25.95 11.35
N ALA A 355 25.37 -26.51 11.00
CA ALA A 355 24.90 -26.59 9.62
C ALA A 355 24.73 -25.20 8.98
N SER A 356 24.17 -24.24 9.72
CA SER A 356 23.92 -22.88 9.22
C SER A 356 25.21 -22.07 9.06
N VAL A 357 26.15 -22.20 9.99
CA VAL A 357 27.49 -21.58 9.88
C VAL A 357 28.28 -22.19 8.73
N ALA A 358 28.24 -23.52 8.58
CA ALA A 358 28.87 -24.21 7.46
C ALA A 358 28.28 -23.76 6.12
N TRP A 359 26.95 -23.64 6.03
CA TRP A 359 26.27 -23.11 4.84
C TRP A 359 26.69 -21.68 4.52
N LEU A 360 26.72 -20.78 5.51
CA LEU A 360 27.14 -19.38 5.32
C LEU A 360 28.59 -19.29 4.84
N LYS A 361 29.48 -20.09 5.43
CA LYS A 361 30.90 -20.16 5.04
C LYS A 361 31.05 -20.64 3.59
N ASP A 362 30.34 -21.69 3.20
CA ASP A 362 30.39 -22.24 1.84
C ASP A 362 29.80 -21.25 0.82
N ALA A 363 28.65 -20.65 1.12
CA ALA A 363 28.02 -19.63 0.29
C ALA A 363 28.95 -18.44 0.03
N LEU A 364 29.61 -17.93 1.07
CA LEU A 364 30.61 -16.85 0.95
C LEU A 364 31.83 -17.29 0.14
N ALA A 365 32.44 -18.43 0.47
CA ALA A 365 33.65 -18.92 -0.19
C ALA A 365 33.43 -19.17 -1.69
N THR A 366 32.34 -19.86 -2.04
CA THR A 366 31.97 -20.17 -3.43
C THR A 366 31.66 -18.90 -4.22
N THR A 367 30.93 -17.96 -3.61
CA THR A 367 30.61 -16.66 -4.24
C THR A 367 31.88 -15.84 -4.49
N VAL A 368 32.77 -15.76 -3.50
CA VAL A 368 34.05 -15.03 -3.63
C VAL A 368 34.92 -15.66 -4.72
N ALA A 369 35.02 -16.99 -4.77
CA ALA A 369 35.77 -17.68 -5.82
C ALA A 369 35.22 -17.38 -7.21
N ARG A 370 33.88 -17.39 -7.38
CA ARG A 370 33.22 -16.98 -8.64
C ARG A 370 33.58 -15.54 -9.01
N VAL A 371 33.39 -14.60 -8.09
CA VAL A 371 33.65 -13.17 -8.32
C VAL A 371 35.11 -12.94 -8.73
N GLN A 372 36.06 -13.57 -8.05
CA GLN A 372 37.50 -13.45 -8.37
C GLN A 372 37.88 -14.07 -9.71
N SER A 373 37.24 -15.18 -10.09
CA SER A 373 37.50 -15.84 -11.38
C SER A 373 36.95 -15.06 -12.59
N GLY A 374 36.12 -14.04 -12.37
CA GLY A 374 35.42 -13.32 -13.43
C GLY A 374 34.38 -14.17 -14.17
N ALA A 375 34.05 -15.36 -13.65
CA ALA A 375 33.00 -16.21 -14.19
C ALA A 375 31.66 -15.47 -14.09
N LEU A 376 31.07 -15.20 -15.25
CA LEU A 376 29.68 -14.75 -15.34
C LEU A 376 28.79 -15.84 -14.75
N ARG A 377 27.69 -15.43 -14.11
CA ARG A 377 26.69 -16.36 -13.58
C ARG A 377 26.15 -17.22 -14.72
N VAL A 378 26.50 -18.49 -14.68
CA VAL A 378 25.76 -19.52 -15.42
C VAL A 378 24.46 -19.69 -14.65
N GLY A 379 23.31 -19.46 -15.30
CA GLY A 379 22.02 -19.69 -14.65
C GLY A 379 22.01 -21.10 -14.06
N ILE A 380 21.60 -21.22 -12.79
CA ILE A 380 21.53 -22.52 -12.11
C ILE A 380 20.54 -23.38 -12.88
N GLU A 381 21.06 -24.22 -13.77
CA GLU A 381 20.41 -25.45 -14.19
C GLU A 381 20.22 -26.28 -12.92
N ALA A 382 18.95 -26.52 -12.57
CA ALA A 382 18.58 -27.41 -11.49
C ALA A 382 19.37 -28.73 -11.65
N SER A 383 20.13 -29.07 -10.61
CA SER A 383 20.91 -30.29 -10.52
C SER A 383 20.04 -31.53 -10.77
N GLY A 384 20.03 -31.99 -12.02
CA GLY A 384 19.59 -33.32 -12.37
C GLY A 384 20.67 -34.30 -11.95
N GLN A 385 20.39 -35.14 -10.95
CA GLN A 385 21.14 -36.37 -10.77
C GLN A 385 21.25 -37.07 -12.13
N ARG A 386 22.49 -37.31 -12.57
CA ARG A 386 22.82 -38.04 -13.77
C ARG A 386 22.15 -39.43 -13.74
N GLN A 387 21.26 -39.67 -14.69
CA GLN A 387 21.03 -40.97 -15.31
C GLN A 387 20.89 -40.75 -16.83
N PRO A 388 21.25 -41.77 -17.65
CA PRO A 388 22.24 -41.64 -18.72
C PRO A 388 21.75 -40.93 -19.97
N HIS A 389 22.71 -40.33 -20.67
CA HIS A 389 22.61 -39.79 -22.03
C HIS A 389 21.61 -40.54 -22.91
N PHE A 390 20.52 -39.86 -23.29
CA PHE A 390 19.87 -40.11 -24.56
C PHE A 390 20.29 -38.98 -25.52
N SER A 391 20.99 -39.35 -26.59
CA SER A 391 21.29 -38.43 -27.69
C SER A 391 19.99 -37.87 -28.28
N PRO A 392 19.88 -36.55 -28.56
CA PRO A 392 18.71 -36.00 -29.22
C PRO A 392 18.68 -36.39 -30.72
N PRO A 393 17.49 -36.54 -31.34
CA PRO A 393 17.36 -36.64 -32.78
C PRO A 393 17.47 -35.24 -33.45
N SER A 394 18.49 -35.08 -34.31
CA SER A 394 18.71 -34.06 -35.35
C SER A 394 18.62 -32.56 -34.98
N ASP A 395 19.77 -31.90 -34.88
CA ASP A 395 19.95 -30.43 -34.76
C ASP A 395 19.67 -29.63 -36.05
N ARG A 396 18.70 -30.04 -36.88
CA ARG A 396 18.42 -29.35 -38.17
C ARG A 396 17.03 -28.72 -38.19
N ALA A 397 17.00 -27.43 -38.53
CA ALA A 397 15.79 -26.69 -38.85
C ALA A 397 14.99 -27.40 -39.96
N ILE A 398 13.67 -27.45 -39.78
CA ILE A 398 12.73 -28.00 -40.76
C ILE A 398 12.16 -26.84 -41.58
N THR A 399 12.32 -26.89 -42.90
CA THR A 399 11.75 -25.91 -43.83
C THR A 399 10.77 -26.60 -44.77
N ILE A 400 9.56 -26.05 -44.89
CA ILE A 400 8.50 -26.51 -45.79
C ILE A 400 8.17 -25.36 -46.75
N GLU A 401 8.61 -25.47 -48.00
CA GLU A 401 8.27 -24.55 -49.09
C GLU A 401 6.90 -24.91 -49.68
N ALA A 402 6.05 -23.92 -49.93
CA ALA A 402 4.68 -24.10 -50.43
C ALA A 402 3.92 -25.24 -49.68
N PRO A 403 3.69 -25.08 -48.37
CA PRO A 403 3.21 -26.14 -47.49
C PRO A 403 1.87 -26.72 -47.97
N GLU A 404 1.72 -28.04 -47.88
CA GLU A 404 0.50 -28.73 -48.27
C GLU A 404 -0.49 -28.77 -47.10
N PHE A 405 -1.75 -28.48 -47.38
CA PHE A 405 -2.79 -28.40 -46.35
C PHE A 405 -3.92 -29.38 -46.61
N HIS A 406 -4.37 -30.02 -45.53
CA HIS A 406 -5.53 -30.91 -45.50
C HIS A 406 -6.66 -30.25 -44.72
N ALA A 407 -7.88 -30.31 -45.26
CA ALA A 407 -9.07 -29.72 -44.64
C ALA A 407 -9.92 -30.79 -43.92
N SER A 408 -10.50 -30.42 -42.77
CA SER A 408 -11.47 -31.30 -42.09
C SER A 408 -12.85 -31.33 -42.76
N SER A 409 -13.14 -30.36 -43.62
CA SER A 409 -14.46 -30.14 -44.21
C SER A 409 -14.37 -29.25 -45.45
N ASN A 410 -15.44 -29.20 -46.24
CA ASN A 410 -15.55 -28.35 -47.42
C ASN A 410 -15.61 -26.84 -47.10
N ALA A 411 -15.52 -26.46 -45.81
CA ALA A 411 -15.44 -25.07 -45.38
C ALA A 411 -14.10 -24.42 -45.73
N TRP A 412 -13.08 -25.23 -46.05
CA TRP A 412 -11.78 -24.78 -46.53
C TRP A 412 -11.59 -25.19 -47.99
N HIS A 413 -11.17 -24.23 -48.81
CA HIS A 413 -10.65 -24.46 -50.14
C HIS A 413 -9.13 -24.31 -50.10
N VAL A 414 -8.39 -25.32 -50.58
CA VAL A 414 -6.93 -25.32 -50.65
C VAL A 414 -6.52 -25.34 -52.13
N ALA A 415 -5.72 -24.38 -52.57
CA ALA A 415 -5.17 -24.34 -53.92
C ALA A 415 -3.66 -24.11 -53.88
N LYS A 416 -2.91 -25.05 -54.48
CA LYS A 416 -1.45 -25.06 -54.54
C LYS A 416 -0.98 -24.51 -55.89
N ALA A 417 -0.05 -23.57 -55.87
CA ALA A 417 0.59 -22.98 -57.04
C ALA A 417 2.12 -23.08 -56.92
N THR A 418 2.85 -22.74 -57.98
CA THR A 418 4.32 -22.75 -57.95
C THR A 418 4.84 -21.73 -56.94
N GLY A 419 5.35 -22.20 -55.80
CA GLY A 419 5.94 -21.35 -54.76
C GLY A 419 4.97 -20.82 -53.69
N GLU A 420 3.67 -21.17 -53.75
CA GLU A 420 2.72 -20.82 -52.68
C GLU A 420 1.57 -21.82 -52.56
N THR A 421 0.97 -21.90 -51.37
CA THR A 421 -0.31 -22.57 -51.14
C THR A 421 -1.31 -21.60 -50.54
N SER A 422 -2.47 -21.46 -51.17
CA SER A 422 -3.58 -20.64 -50.68
C SER A 422 -4.62 -21.49 -49.96
N ILE A 423 -5.07 -21.02 -48.80
CA ILE A 423 -6.22 -21.54 -48.08
C ILE A 423 -7.29 -20.45 -48.01
N THR A 424 -8.54 -20.77 -48.31
CA THR A 424 -9.67 -19.83 -48.25
C THR A 424 -10.84 -20.47 -47.53
N VAL A 425 -11.50 -19.72 -46.65
CA VAL A 425 -12.70 -20.15 -45.94
C VAL A 425 -13.93 -19.75 -46.76
N THR A 426 -14.80 -20.72 -47.03
CA THR A 426 -16.06 -20.47 -47.76
C THR A 426 -16.99 -19.55 -46.96
N PRO A 427 -17.92 -18.81 -47.60
CA PRO A 427 -18.91 -18.01 -46.90
C PRO A 427 -19.64 -18.80 -45.80
N GLY A 428 -19.72 -18.25 -44.59
CA GLY A 428 -20.31 -18.92 -43.42
C GLY A 428 -19.45 -20.03 -42.78
N GLY A 429 -18.29 -20.36 -43.35
CA GLY A 429 -17.38 -21.40 -42.88
C GLY A 429 -16.54 -21.02 -41.67
N SER A 430 -16.50 -19.74 -41.31
CA SER A 430 -15.71 -19.16 -40.19
C SER A 430 -16.29 -19.48 -38.81
N VAL A 431 -16.61 -20.74 -38.56
CA VAL A 431 -17.21 -21.24 -37.33
C VAL A 431 -16.28 -22.23 -36.63
N LYS A 432 -16.46 -22.37 -35.31
CA LYS A 432 -15.67 -23.28 -34.49
C LYS A 432 -15.89 -24.73 -34.94
N GLY A 433 -14.82 -25.47 -35.20
CA GLY A 433 -14.85 -26.87 -35.60
C GLY A 433 -14.26 -27.14 -36.98
N ASN A 434 -14.34 -26.18 -37.91
CA ASN A 434 -13.70 -26.27 -39.23
C ASN A 434 -12.20 -25.99 -39.12
N ARG A 435 -11.37 -26.96 -39.52
CA ARG A 435 -9.92 -26.99 -39.31
C ARG A 435 -9.19 -27.25 -40.63
N VAL A 436 -7.97 -26.75 -40.71
CA VAL A 436 -7.02 -27.06 -41.78
C VAL A 436 -5.66 -27.29 -41.15
N TRP A 437 -4.85 -28.22 -41.66
CA TRP A 437 -3.54 -28.52 -41.11
C TRP A 437 -2.51 -28.91 -42.16
N CYS A 438 -1.24 -28.70 -41.83
CA CYS A 438 -0.06 -29.10 -42.60
C CYS A 438 0.72 -30.14 -41.77
N ASP A 439 1.21 -31.19 -42.43
CA ASP A 439 2.02 -32.23 -41.80
C ASP A 439 3.46 -31.77 -41.59
N LEU A 440 4.01 -32.08 -40.41
CA LEU A 440 5.44 -31.94 -40.16
C LEU A 440 6.17 -33.23 -40.57
N PRO A 441 7.37 -33.14 -41.15
CA PRO A 441 8.12 -34.33 -41.61
C PRO A 441 8.56 -35.24 -40.46
N GLN A 442 8.53 -34.77 -39.21
CA GLN A 442 8.74 -35.59 -38.02
C GLN A 442 7.87 -35.11 -36.86
N SER A 443 7.61 -36.01 -35.91
CA SER A 443 6.88 -35.69 -34.68
C SER A 443 7.77 -34.90 -33.71
N LEU A 444 7.15 -33.97 -32.99
CA LEU A 444 7.81 -33.14 -32.00
C LEU A 444 7.91 -33.86 -30.66
N VAL A 445 9.01 -33.60 -29.95
CA VAL A 445 9.36 -34.26 -28.68
C VAL A 445 8.91 -33.38 -27.51
N LYS A 446 8.17 -33.94 -26.55
CA LYS A 446 7.68 -33.19 -25.39
C LYS A 446 8.82 -32.49 -24.66
N GLY A 447 8.55 -31.27 -24.19
CA GLY A 447 9.47 -30.50 -23.36
C GLY A 447 10.62 -29.83 -24.12
N HIS A 448 10.77 -30.06 -25.43
CA HIS A 448 11.71 -29.33 -26.28
C HIS A 448 11.09 -28.00 -26.74
N ALA A 449 11.92 -26.99 -26.98
CA ALA A 449 11.49 -25.67 -27.46
C ALA A 449 11.74 -25.53 -28.97
N TYR A 450 10.79 -24.89 -29.65
CA TYR A 450 10.89 -24.60 -31.08
C TYR A 450 10.40 -23.18 -31.39
N ARG A 451 10.99 -22.57 -32.41
CA ARG A 451 10.50 -21.38 -33.10
C ARG A 451 9.78 -21.79 -34.37
N LEU A 452 8.48 -21.53 -34.45
CA LEU A 452 7.68 -21.72 -35.66
C LEU A 452 7.49 -20.39 -36.38
N THR A 453 8.09 -20.26 -37.55
CA THR A 453 8.02 -19.07 -38.41
C THR A 453 7.13 -19.34 -39.61
N PHE A 454 6.18 -18.43 -39.88
CA PHE A 454 5.37 -18.39 -41.09
C PHE A 454 5.82 -17.22 -41.97
N ASP A 455 6.07 -17.51 -43.25
CA ASP A 455 6.14 -16.54 -44.34
C ASP A 455 4.84 -16.65 -45.14
N TRP A 456 3.94 -15.70 -44.92
CA TRP A 456 2.54 -15.84 -45.32
C TRP A 456 1.82 -14.48 -45.44
N ALA A 457 0.67 -14.50 -46.10
CA ALA A 457 -0.20 -13.35 -46.30
C ALA A 457 -1.61 -13.66 -45.77
N PRO A 458 -1.90 -13.41 -44.48
CA PRO A 458 -3.22 -13.64 -43.90
C PRO A 458 -4.25 -12.60 -44.35
N ILE A 459 -5.50 -13.04 -44.54
CA ILE A 459 -6.66 -12.23 -44.92
C ILE A 459 -7.79 -12.50 -43.90
N THR A 460 -7.94 -11.61 -42.92
CA THR A 460 -8.96 -11.66 -41.88
C THR A 460 -9.16 -10.28 -41.24
N THR A 461 -10.37 -10.02 -40.74
CA THR A 461 -10.70 -8.87 -39.90
C THR A 461 -10.54 -9.16 -38.40
N ALA A 462 -10.31 -10.43 -38.04
CA ALA A 462 -9.96 -10.80 -36.67
C ALA A 462 -8.63 -10.15 -36.27
N ARG A 463 -8.52 -9.75 -34.99
CA ARG A 463 -7.29 -9.14 -34.46
C ARG A 463 -6.15 -10.16 -34.31
N ALA A 464 -6.48 -11.45 -34.20
CA ALA A 464 -5.54 -12.49 -33.84
C ALA A 464 -5.96 -13.86 -34.39
N ILE A 465 -4.97 -14.69 -34.73
CA ILE A 465 -5.12 -16.04 -35.28
C ILE A 465 -4.38 -17.01 -34.35
N ASN A 466 -5.10 -17.96 -33.74
CA ASN A 466 -4.45 -18.97 -32.90
C ASN A 466 -3.79 -20.04 -33.76
N ILE A 467 -2.57 -20.40 -33.37
CA ILE A 467 -1.78 -21.46 -33.99
C ILE A 467 -1.81 -22.67 -33.07
N HIS A 468 -2.04 -23.85 -33.65
CA HIS A 468 -2.18 -25.08 -32.90
C HIS A 468 -1.20 -26.15 -33.39
N LEU A 469 -0.80 -27.03 -32.47
CA LEU A 469 -0.21 -28.32 -32.81
C LEU A 469 -1.23 -29.43 -32.63
N ARG A 470 -1.32 -30.34 -33.60
CA ARG A 470 -2.26 -31.46 -33.60
C ARG A 470 -1.51 -32.79 -33.60
N ASN A 471 -2.03 -33.76 -32.85
CA ASN A 471 -1.62 -35.16 -32.93
C ASN A 471 -2.38 -35.83 -34.08
N ALA A 472 -1.66 -36.35 -35.08
CA ALA A 472 -2.27 -36.93 -36.28
C ALA A 472 -3.18 -38.13 -35.99
N LYS A 473 -2.82 -38.96 -34.99
CA LYS A 473 -3.52 -40.21 -34.66
C LYS A 473 -4.79 -39.99 -33.84
N THR A 474 -4.73 -39.13 -32.82
CA THR A 474 -5.85 -38.89 -31.89
C THR A 474 -6.72 -37.71 -32.29
N GLY A 475 -6.20 -36.80 -33.11
CA GLY A 475 -6.87 -35.55 -33.49
C GLY A 475 -6.96 -34.50 -32.37
N THR A 476 -6.38 -34.77 -31.20
CA THR A 476 -6.23 -33.81 -30.10
C THR A 476 -5.23 -32.73 -30.48
N PHE A 477 -5.43 -31.51 -29.99
CA PHE A 477 -4.57 -30.37 -30.34
C PHE A 477 -4.41 -29.39 -29.18
N ASN A 478 -3.31 -28.64 -29.21
CA ASN A 478 -2.94 -27.64 -28.21
C ASN A 478 -2.70 -26.29 -28.90
N VAL A 479 -3.15 -25.19 -28.29
CA VAL A 479 -2.78 -23.84 -28.72
C VAL A 479 -1.32 -23.59 -28.31
N ILE A 480 -0.48 -23.17 -29.25
CA ILE A 480 0.93 -22.87 -28.98
C ILE A 480 1.26 -21.38 -29.01
N GLY A 481 0.39 -20.57 -29.59
CA GLY A 481 0.51 -19.12 -29.60
C GLY A 481 -0.50 -18.46 -30.53
N THR A 482 -0.37 -17.15 -30.70
CA THR A 482 -1.28 -16.34 -31.50
C THR A 482 -0.48 -15.39 -32.39
N LEU A 483 -0.84 -15.31 -33.67
CA LEU A 483 -0.28 -14.36 -34.64
C LEU A 483 -1.28 -13.24 -34.94
N PRO A 484 -0.82 -12.04 -35.33
CA PRO A 484 -1.71 -10.96 -35.74
C PRO A 484 -2.52 -11.35 -36.99
N GLY A 485 -3.74 -10.81 -37.10
CA GLY A 485 -4.54 -10.92 -38.32
C GLY A 485 -4.20 -9.84 -39.35
N GLY A 486 -4.27 -10.17 -40.65
CA GLY A 486 -3.97 -9.24 -41.75
C GLY A 486 -5.21 -8.88 -42.58
N ARG A 487 -5.50 -7.59 -42.79
CA ARG A 487 -6.68 -7.16 -43.57
C ARG A 487 -6.45 -7.08 -45.08
N LYS A 488 -5.20 -6.96 -45.52
CA LYS A 488 -4.83 -6.70 -46.92
C LYS A 488 -4.14 -7.87 -47.62
N GLY A 489 -3.85 -8.98 -46.93
CA GLY A 489 -3.06 -10.08 -47.50
C GLY A 489 -1.65 -9.63 -47.92
N SER A 490 -1.05 -8.71 -47.15
CA SER A 490 0.37 -8.34 -47.25
C SER A 490 1.23 -9.53 -46.89
N ASN A 491 2.36 -9.71 -47.59
CA ASN A 491 3.33 -10.71 -47.16
C ASN A 491 3.95 -10.30 -45.84
N GLU A 492 3.94 -11.21 -44.87
CA GLU A 492 4.38 -10.98 -43.50
C GLU A 492 5.18 -12.19 -43.03
N GLN A 493 6.26 -11.92 -42.29
CA GLN A 493 7.00 -12.95 -41.58
C GLN A 493 6.69 -12.83 -40.09
N ASN A 494 6.05 -13.84 -39.51
CA ASN A 494 5.74 -13.87 -38.09
C ASN A 494 6.18 -15.20 -37.48
N PHE A 495 6.53 -15.20 -36.20
CA PHE A 495 6.97 -16.42 -35.51
C PHE A 495 6.35 -16.56 -34.12
N ILE A 496 6.31 -17.81 -33.63
CA ILE A 496 5.91 -18.18 -32.27
C ILE A 496 6.97 -19.12 -31.70
N ASP A 497 7.46 -18.79 -30.51
CA ASP A 497 8.27 -19.71 -29.73
C ASP A 497 7.38 -20.47 -28.75
N PHE A 498 7.51 -21.80 -28.71
CA PHE A 498 6.71 -22.65 -27.84
C PHE A 498 7.52 -23.85 -27.33
N ILE A 499 7.10 -24.37 -26.17
CA ILE A 499 7.57 -25.66 -25.65
C ILE A 499 6.53 -26.72 -26.02
N VAL A 500 6.98 -27.85 -26.56
CA VAL A 500 6.09 -28.94 -26.97
C VAL A 500 5.36 -29.50 -25.73
N PRO A 501 4.02 -29.38 -25.65
CA PRO A 501 3.29 -29.68 -24.42
C PRO A 501 3.11 -31.20 -24.17
N GLN A 502 3.14 -32.01 -25.22
CA GLN A 502 2.96 -33.47 -25.17
C GLN A 502 3.61 -34.15 -26.38
N ASP A 503 3.93 -35.44 -26.25
CA ASP A 503 4.54 -36.22 -27.34
C ASP A 503 3.58 -36.47 -28.51
N ASN A 504 4.15 -36.86 -29.66
CA ASN A 504 3.41 -37.24 -30.88
C ASN A 504 2.57 -36.12 -31.51
N LEU A 505 2.94 -34.85 -31.29
CA LEU A 505 2.41 -33.72 -32.05
C LEU A 505 3.18 -33.62 -33.37
N SER A 506 2.49 -33.71 -34.51
CA SER A 506 3.13 -33.87 -35.82
C SER A 506 2.49 -33.03 -36.93
N GLN A 507 1.59 -32.12 -36.58
CA GLN A 507 0.84 -31.29 -37.54
C GLN A 507 0.66 -29.88 -37.01
N ILE A 508 0.78 -28.88 -37.88
CA ILE A 508 0.42 -27.49 -37.60
C ILE A 508 -1.02 -27.29 -38.05
N MET A 509 -1.89 -26.78 -37.18
CA MET A 509 -3.33 -26.65 -37.46
C MET A 509 -3.83 -25.22 -37.23
N LEU A 510 -4.76 -24.80 -38.09
CA LEU A 510 -5.49 -23.53 -38.03
C LEU A 510 -7.00 -23.77 -37.98
N GLY A 511 -7.72 -22.88 -37.28
CA GLY A 511 -9.19 -22.91 -37.20
C GLY A 511 -9.86 -21.82 -38.03
N ALA A 512 -10.91 -22.16 -38.77
CA ALA A 512 -11.62 -21.22 -39.65
C ALA A 512 -12.24 -20.03 -38.90
N VAL A 513 -12.57 -20.21 -37.61
CA VAL A 513 -13.11 -19.16 -36.73
C VAL A 513 -12.19 -17.92 -36.62
N HIS A 514 -10.89 -18.07 -36.92
CA HIS A 514 -9.93 -16.97 -36.89
C HIS A 514 -9.86 -16.18 -38.21
N PHE A 515 -10.52 -16.66 -39.26
CA PHE A 515 -10.53 -16.08 -40.59
C PHE A 515 -11.94 -15.58 -40.92
N VAL A 516 -12.20 -14.31 -40.64
CA VAL A 516 -13.52 -13.65 -40.77
C VAL A 516 -13.41 -12.40 -41.62
N GLY A 517 -14.43 -12.09 -42.43
CA GLY A 517 -14.44 -10.91 -43.31
C GLY A 517 -14.62 -11.30 -44.77
N VAL A 518 -14.16 -10.43 -45.68
CA VAL A 518 -14.28 -10.63 -47.13
C VAL A 518 -13.13 -11.50 -47.62
N ASN A 519 -13.46 -12.61 -48.30
CA ASN A 519 -12.51 -13.63 -48.80
C ASN A 519 -11.49 -14.09 -47.74
N PRO A 520 -11.96 -14.57 -46.57
CA PRO A 520 -11.09 -14.86 -45.45
C PRO A 520 -10.21 -16.08 -45.71
N GLY A 521 -8.93 -16.03 -45.38
CA GLY A 521 -7.96 -17.08 -45.70
C GLY A 521 -6.51 -16.66 -45.49
N ALA A 522 -5.57 -17.36 -46.11
CA ALA A 522 -4.16 -16.98 -46.15
C ALA A 522 -3.44 -17.60 -47.35
N ARG A 523 -2.40 -16.93 -47.85
CA ARG A 523 -1.40 -17.54 -48.76
C ARG A 523 -0.14 -17.86 -47.96
N PHE A 524 0.38 -19.08 -48.06
CA PHE A 524 1.61 -19.50 -47.41
C PHE A 524 2.71 -19.71 -48.44
N TYR A 525 3.85 -19.07 -48.21
CA TYR A 525 5.05 -19.22 -49.01
C TYR A 525 5.97 -20.26 -48.38
N LYS A 526 6.23 -20.12 -47.07
CA LYS A 526 7.16 -20.97 -46.34
C LYS A 526 6.77 -21.14 -44.88
N ILE A 527 7.02 -22.33 -44.32
CA ILE A 527 6.98 -22.60 -42.88
C ILE A 527 8.35 -23.09 -42.44
N VAL A 528 8.90 -22.49 -41.38
CA VAL A 528 10.17 -22.92 -40.79
C VAL A 528 9.94 -23.29 -39.34
N LEU A 529 10.46 -24.43 -38.91
CA LEU A 529 10.45 -24.88 -37.54
C LEU A 529 11.88 -25.12 -37.07
N ASP A 530 12.39 -24.20 -36.27
CA ASP A 530 13.75 -24.23 -35.73
C ASP A 530 13.73 -24.78 -34.30
N PRO A 531 14.51 -25.83 -33.98
CA PRO A 531 14.81 -26.16 -32.59
C PRO A 531 15.55 -24.98 -31.96
N ILE A 532 15.11 -24.52 -30.79
CA ILE A 532 15.75 -23.43 -30.06
C ILE A 532 16.01 -23.86 -28.62
N ASP A 533 16.98 -23.24 -27.97
CA ASP A 533 17.10 -23.35 -26.52
C ASP A 533 15.88 -22.67 -25.87
N LYS A 534 15.41 -23.19 -24.74
CA LYS A 534 14.38 -22.54 -23.93
C LYS A 534 14.80 -21.14 -23.51
N ALA A 535 16.11 -20.92 -23.35
CA ALA A 535 16.70 -19.61 -23.06
C ALA A 535 16.49 -18.60 -24.20
N ASP A 536 16.39 -19.05 -25.46
CA ASP A 536 16.29 -18.22 -26.66
C ASP A 536 14.84 -17.91 -27.09
N MET A 537 13.86 -18.38 -26.32
CA MET A 537 12.44 -18.14 -26.58
C MET A 537 12.06 -16.66 -26.38
N SER A 538 11.63 -16.02 -27.47
CA SER A 538 10.89 -14.77 -27.46
C SER A 538 9.57 -14.95 -26.67
N ARG A 539 9.29 -13.99 -25.80
CA ARG A 539 8.12 -14.02 -24.93
C ARG A 539 6.88 -13.60 -25.71
N PRO A 540 5.80 -14.40 -25.79
CA PRO A 540 4.55 -13.94 -26.37
C PRO A 540 3.91 -12.87 -25.48
N GLN A 541 3.75 -11.65 -25.99
CA GLN A 541 2.92 -10.63 -25.35
C GLN A 541 1.43 -10.99 -25.52
N LEU A 542 0.86 -11.69 -24.54
CA LEU A 542 -0.58 -11.74 -24.37
C LEU A 542 -1.04 -10.46 -23.68
N ILE A 543 -1.49 -9.46 -24.46
CA ILE A 543 -2.18 -8.28 -23.90
C ILE A 543 -3.54 -8.74 -23.38
N LYS A 544 -3.61 -9.10 -22.09
CA LYS A 544 -4.87 -9.37 -21.42
C LYS A 544 -5.53 -8.03 -21.09
N ALA A 545 -6.81 -7.89 -21.44
CA ALA A 545 -7.56 -6.69 -21.07
C ALA A 545 -7.60 -6.55 -19.54
N PRO A 546 -7.42 -5.34 -18.99
CA PRO A 546 -7.49 -5.12 -17.55
C PRO A 546 -8.87 -5.50 -17.02
N THR A 547 -8.89 -6.17 -15.88
CA THR A 547 -10.10 -6.47 -15.11
C THR A 547 -10.79 -5.16 -14.66
N PRO A 548 -12.10 -5.18 -14.35
CA PRO A 548 -12.78 -3.99 -13.81
C PRO A 548 -12.10 -3.42 -12.57
N ALA A 549 -11.57 -4.28 -11.67
CA ALA A 549 -10.84 -3.84 -10.48
C ALA A 549 -9.53 -3.11 -10.83
N GLU A 550 -8.74 -3.65 -11.76
CA GLU A 550 -7.52 -2.98 -12.26
C GLU A 550 -7.86 -1.67 -12.97
N LYS A 551 -8.99 -1.62 -13.68
CA LYS A 551 -9.47 -0.40 -14.33
C LYS A 551 -9.88 0.67 -13.32
N VAL A 552 -10.64 0.32 -12.28
CA VAL A 552 -10.98 1.24 -11.18
C VAL A 552 -9.70 1.75 -10.52
N LYS A 553 -8.79 0.85 -10.14
CA LYS A 553 -7.54 1.22 -9.47
C LYS A 553 -6.72 2.19 -10.30
N ARG A 554 -6.47 1.88 -11.58
CA ARG A 554 -5.71 2.76 -12.50
C ARG A 554 -6.37 4.12 -12.68
N LEU A 555 -7.70 4.16 -12.82
CA LEU A 555 -8.45 5.41 -12.96
C LEU A 555 -8.45 6.24 -11.67
N SER A 556 -8.54 5.59 -10.51
CA SER A 556 -8.43 6.23 -9.21
C SER A 556 -7.02 6.77 -8.95
N GLU A 557 -5.97 6.02 -9.28
CA GLU A 557 -4.58 6.47 -9.20
C GLU A 557 -4.34 7.69 -10.10
N ALA A 558 -4.81 7.66 -11.35
CA ALA A 558 -4.71 8.79 -12.25
C ALA A 558 -5.47 10.03 -11.73
N ASP A 559 -6.62 9.84 -11.08
CA ASP A 559 -7.34 10.94 -10.41
C ASP A 559 -6.57 11.47 -9.21
N SER A 560 -6.01 10.59 -8.39
CA SER A 560 -5.19 10.94 -7.23
C SER A 560 -3.93 11.70 -7.63
N ASP A 561 -3.19 11.23 -8.64
CA ASP A 561 -1.99 11.88 -9.16
C ASP A 561 -2.32 13.29 -9.68
N ARG A 562 -3.41 13.40 -10.43
CA ARG A 562 -3.90 14.69 -10.91
C ARG A 562 -4.31 15.61 -9.77
N TYR A 563 -5.02 15.09 -8.76
CA TYR A 563 -5.39 15.88 -7.59
C TYR A 563 -4.14 16.36 -6.85
N ILE A 564 -3.20 15.45 -6.54
CA ILE A 564 -1.93 15.73 -5.85
C ILE A 564 -1.15 16.84 -6.58
N LYS A 565 -1.12 16.78 -7.91
CA LYS A 565 -0.41 17.75 -8.74
C LYS A 565 -0.97 19.17 -8.65
N PHE A 566 -2.29 19.33 -8.49
CA PHE A 566 -2.95 20.63 -8.67
C PHE A 566 -3.55 21.23 -7.40
N TYR A 567 -3.77 20.47 -6.32
CA TYR A 567 -4.31 21.02 -5.08
C TYR A 567 -3.25 21.85 -4.32
N ALA A 568 -3.72 22.82 -3.52
CA ALA A 568 -2.88 23.67 -2.69
C ALA A 568 -2.34 22.88 -1.48
N GLN A 569 -1.22 22.17 -1.66
CA GLN A 569 -0.63 21.32 -0.63
C GLN A 569 -0.29 22.15 0.61
N ASN A 570 -0.84 21.78 1.77
CA ASN A 570 -0.64 22.50 3.04
C ASN A 570 -0.96 24.01 2.98
N MET A 571 -1.93 24.43 2.16
CA MET A 571 -2.27 25.84 1.94
C MET A 571 -1.12 26.65 1.33
N VAL A 572 -0.17 26.00 0.65
CA VAL A 572 0.87 26.65 -0.14
C VAL A 572 0.35 26.87 -1.56
N SER A 573 0.45 28.10 -2.04
CA SER A 573 0.04 28.47 -3.39
C SER A 573 1.18 28.35 -4.39
N ASN A 574 1.10 27.35 -5.27
CA ASN A 574 2.08 27.15 -6.35
C ASN A 574 1.54 27.57 -7.73
N SER A 575 0.30 28.06 -7.76
CA SER A 575 -0.38 28.56 -8.96
C SER A 575 -1.39 29.64 -8.58
N GLU A 576 -1.83 30.42 -9.55
CA GLU A 576 -2.88 31.43 -9.38
C GLU A 576 -4.19 30.82 -8.84
N GLY A 577 -4.56 29.64 -9.34
CA GLY A 577 -5.74 28.91 -8.83
C GLY A 577 -5.60 28.49 -7.37
N ASN A 578 -4.40 28.09 -6.93
CA ASN A 578 -4.15 27.79 -5.51
C ASN A 578 -4.23 29.06 -4.66
N ALA A 579 -3.65 30.16 -5.11
CA ALA A 579 -3.69 31.44 -4.41
C ALA A 579 -5.13 31.96 -4.23
N ARG A 580 -5.95 31.94 -5.29
CA ARG A 580 -7.40 32.24 -5.23
C ARG A 580 -8.14 31.39 -4.19
N SER A 581 -7.83 30.10 -4.15
CA SER A 581 -8.42 29.15 -3.20
C SER A 581 -8.02 29.45 -1.75
N VAL A 582 -6.75 29.76 -1.50
CA VAL A 582 -6.23 30.11 -0.16
C VAL A 582 -6.83 31.43 0.34
N ILE A 583 -6.94 32.44 -0.53
CA ILE A 583 -7.59 33.73 -0.21
C ILE A 583 -9.05 33.48 0.18
N MET A 584 -9.82 32.80 -0.68
CA MET A 584 -11.24 32.54 -0.45
C MET A 584 -11.48 31.73 0.84
N PHE A 585 -10.67 30.69 1.08
CA PHE A 585 -10.82 29.84 2.26
C PHE A 585 -10.68 30.65 3.55
N ASN A 586 -9.62 31.46 3.66
CA ASN A 586 -9.35 32.23 4.87
C ASN A 586 -10.30 33.42 5.01
N ALA A 587 -10.63 34.10 3.89
CA ALA A 587 -11.65 35.16 3.88
C ALA A 587 -13.00 34.63 4.36
N HIS A 588 -13.44 33.48 3.86
CA HIS A 588 -14.70 32.88 4.30
C HIS A 588 -14.68 32.45 5.78
N ALA A 589 -13.53 32.02 6.31
CA ALA A 589 -13.39 31.75 7.74
C ALA A 589 -13.59 33.01 8.60
N VAL A 590 -13.12 34.16 8.13
CA VAL A 590 -13.34 35.46 8.77
C VAL A 590 -14.82 35.88 8.68
N GLU A 591 -15.44 35.77 7.49
CA GLU A 591 -16.87 36.06 7.31
C GLU A 591 -17.76 35.27 8.26
N LYS A 592 -17.51 33.96 8.41
CA LYS A 592 -18.26 33.10 9.33
C LYS A 592 -18.15 33.54 10.79
N GLY A 593 -17.01 34.10 11.19
CA GLY A 593 -16.87 34.60 12.56
C GLY A 593 -17.58 35.93 12.78
N LEU A 594 -17.67 36.78 11.74
CA LEU A 594 -18.45 38.02 11.76
C LEU A 594 -19.96 37.74 11.87
N SER A 595 -20.45 36.57 11.44
CA SER A 595 -21.90 36.29 11.35
C SER A 595 -22.49 35.71 12.62
N ARG A 596 -21.72 35.60 13.70
CA ARG A 596 -22.18 34.98 14.95
C ARG A 596 -22.95 36.00 15.79
N ALA A 597 -24.12 35.62 16.30
CA ALA A 597 -24.87 36.47 17.25
C ALA A 597 -24.07 36.72 18.53
N ASN A 598 -23.38 35.69 19.05
CA ASN A 598 -22.40 35.84 20.14
C ASN A 598 -21.00 36.21 19.58
N PHE A 599 -20.91 37.45 19.11
CA PHE A 599 -19.69 38.00 18.51
C PHE A 599 -18.53 38.01 19.50
N ARG A 600 -17.35 37.55 19.06
CA ARG A 600 -16.12 37.54 19.88
C ARG A 600 -15.12 38.54 19.30
N PRO A 601 -14.88 39.69 19.96
CA PRO A 601 -13.89 40.65 19.50
C PRO A 601 -12.49 40.03 19.36
N GLY A 602 -11.77 40.36 18.29
CA GLY A 602 -10.40 39.88 18.05
C GLY A 602 -10.27 38.43 17.58
N PHE A 603 -11.35 37.81 17.09
CA PHE A 603 -11.28 36.47 16.50
C PHE A 603 -10.48 36.47 15.18
N GLY A 604 -10.06 35.28 14.70
CA GLY A 604 -9.35 35.18 13.42
C GLY A 604 -7.82 35.04 13.51
N LYS A 605 -7.28 34.80 14.72
CA LYS A 605 -5.85 34.55 15.00
C LYS A 605 -5.15 33.51 14.10
N ILE A 606 -5.91 32.63 13.44
CA ILE A 606 -5.37 31.63 12.50
C ILE A 606 -5.62 32.05 11.03
N ALA A 607 -6.83 32.51 10.71
CA ALA A 607 -7.23 32.79 9.33
C ALA A 607 -6.64 34.11 8.80
N ILE A 608 -6.62 35.16 9.62
CA ILE A 608 -6.18 36.50 9.21
C ILE A 608 -4.68 36.53 8.85
N PRO A 609 -3.75 35.93 9.64
CA PRO A 609 -2.34 35.89 9.25
C PRO A 609 -2.09 35.17 7.92
N LYS A 610 -2.82 34.07 7.66
CA LYS A 610 -2.71 33.31 6.41
C LYS A 610 -3.28 34.09 5.22
N LEU A 611 -4.42 34.77 5.41
CA LEU A 611 -5.00 35.65 4.41
C LEU A 611 -4.05 36.80 4.06
N ALA A 612 -3.48 37.45 5.07
CA ALA A 612 -2.53 38.54 4.89
C ALA A 612 -1.28 38.10 4.14
N ALA A 613 -0.68 36.98 4.52
CA ALA A 613 0.49 36.42 3.84
C ALA A 613 0.22 36.16 2.36
N GLU A 614 -0.91 35.54 2.02
CA GLU A 614 -1.27 35.22 0.64
C GLU A 614 -1.55 36.48 -0.19
N MET A 615 -2.30 37.45 0.36
CA MET A 615 -2.59 38.72 -0.33
C MET A 615 -1.34 39.57 -0.54
N ASN A 616 -0.39 39.57 0.41
CA ASN A 616 0.91 40.23 0.23
C ASN A 616 1.70 39.56 -0.90
N SER A 617 1.77 38.22 -0.91
CA SER A 617 2.46 37.47 -1.96
C SER A 617 1.82 37.67 -3.35
N TRP A 618 0.50 37.80 -3.42
CA TRP A 618 -0.24 38.09 -4.65
C TRP A 618 0.25 39.37 -5.31
N VAL A 619 0.31 40.45 -4.53
CA VAL A 619 0.80 41.77 -4.97
C VAL A 619 2.28 41.73 -5.32
N GLU A 620 3.12 41.13 -4.47
CA GLU A 620 4.57 40.98 -4.73
C GLU A 620 4.89 40.23 -6.02
N SER A 621 4.02 39.29 -6.40
CA SER A 621 4.14 38.52 -7.62
C SER A 621 3.67 39.29 -8.87
N GLY A 622 3.23 40.54 -8.74
CA GLY A 622 2.68 41.35 -9.84
C GLY A 622 1.35 40.85 -10.39
N LYS A 623 0.59 40.05 -9.62
CA LYS A 623 -0.72 39.56 -10.03
C LYS A 623 -1.75 40.69 -9.95
N SER A 624 -2.72 40.68 -10.85
CA SER A 624 -3.74 41.74 -10.93
C SER A 624 -4.55 41.84 -9.63
N THR A 625 -4.63 43.04 -9.06
CA THR A 625 -5.51 43.33 -7.90
C THR A 625 -6.96 43.58 -8.33
N ASP A 626 -7.22 43.59 -9.64
CA ASP A 626 -8.57 43.59 -10.18
C ASP A 626 -9.27 42.22 -10.12
N ASP A 627 -8.54 41.16 -9.76
CA ASP A 627 -9.06 39.80 -9.59
C ASP A 627 -10.19 39.72 -8.55
N SER A 628 -11.27 39.01 -8.91
CA SER A 628 -12.48 38.85 -8.10
C SER A 628 -12.20 38.24 -6.72
N PHE A 629 -11.27 37.28 -6.59
CA PHE A 629 -10.94 36.64 -5.32
C PHE A 629 -10.13 37.57 -4.42
N PHE A 630 -9.19 38.32 -5.01
CA PHE A 630 -8.44 39.35 -4.28
C PHE A 630 -9.36 40.43 -3.74
N LYS A 631 -10.28 40.95 -4.56
CA LYS A 631 -11.30 41.94 -4.17
C LYS A 631 -12.18 41.44 -3.03
N ILE A 632 -12.63 40.18 -3.07
CA ILE A 632 -13.42 39.57 -1.99
C ILE A 632 -12.60 39.51 -0.69
N GLY A 633 -11.34 39.06 -0.74
CA GLY A 633 -10.45 39.05 0.43
C GLY A 633 -10.28 40.44 1.05
N ALA A 634 -10.07 41.46 0.21
CA ALA A 634 -9.95 42.86 0.63
C ALA A 634 -11.23 43.38 1.29
N ALA A 635 -12.39 43.11 0.69
CA ALA A 635 -13.69 43.55 1.22
C ALA A 635 -14.03 42.90 2.56
N VAL A 636 -13.72 41.61 2.75
CA VAL A 636 -13.93 40.92 4.04
C VAL A 636 -13.07 41.54 5.14
N MET A 637 -11.81 41.87 4.83
CA MET A 637 -10.93 42.51 5.81
C MET A 637 -11.36 43.95 6.12
N ARG A 638 -11.87 44.69 5.13
CA ARG A 638 -12.49 46.00 5.36
C ARG A 638 -13.65 45.89 6.34
N ALA A 639 -14.59 44.98 6.07
CA ALA A 639 -15.74 44.76 6.96
C ALA A 639 -15.30 44.36 8.38
N TYR A 640 -14.25 43.53 8.50
CA TYR A 640 -13.69 43.14 9.79
C TYR A 640 -13.11 44.36 10.55
N PHE A 641 -12.30 45.20 9.91
CA PHE A 641 -11.71 46.38 10.55
C PHE A 641 -12.73 47.45 10.91
N ASP A 642 -13.68 47.73 10.01
CA ASP A 642 -14.75 48.69 10.24
C ASP A 642 -15.63 48.27 11.43
N HIS A 643 -16.02 46.99 11.51
CA HIS A 643 -16.81 46.49 12.64
C HIS A 643 -16.07 46.62 13.98
N HIS A 644 -14.78 46.25 14.03
CA HIS A 644 -13.97 46.37 15.25
C HIS A 644 -13.77 47.83 15.67
N LYS A 645 -13.65 48.76 14.71
CA LYS A 645 -13.62 50.19 14.97
C LYS A 645 -14.93 50.69 15.58
N THR A 646 -16.08 50.24 15.08
CA THR A 646 -17.41 50.61 15.60
C THR A 646 -17.59 50.18 17.06
N ILE A 647 -17.11 49.00 17.44
CA ILE A 647 -17.23 48.49 18.82
C ILE A 647 -16.06 48.93 19.73
N GLY A 648 -15.12 49.74 19.23
CA GLY A 648 -14.00 50.26 20.00
C GLY A 648 -12.95 49.21 20.40
N TYR A 649 -12.83 48.09 19.69
CA TYR A 649 -11.86 47.02 19.99
C TYR A 649 -10.60 47.13 19.13
N ASN A 650 -9.42 47.11 19.76
CA ASN A 650 -8.15 47.28 19.06
C ASN A 650 -7.73 46.00 18.32
N VAL A 651 -7.60 46.08 16.99
CA VAL A 651 -7.10 45.02 16.10
C VAL A 651 -5.87 45.44 15.29
N SER A 652 -5.09 46.40 15.81
CA SER A 652 -3.91 46.95 15.13
C SER A 652 -2.86 45.88 14.81
N GLU A 653 -2.76 44.85 15.66
CA GLU A 653 -1.88 43.69 15.45
C GLU A 653 -2.21 42.93 14.15
N PHE A 654 -3.47 42.84 13.76
CA PHE A 654 -3.89 42.21 12.51
C PHE A 654 -3.70 43.13 11.31
N ARG A 655 -3.93 44.44 11.49
CA ARG A 655 -3.67 45.43 10.43
C ARG A 655 -2.20 45.47 10.04
N ALA A 656 -1.29 45.31 11.00
CA ALA A 656 0.15 45.28 10.78
C ALA A 656 0.66 44.09 9.93
N LEU A 657 -0.16 43.07 9.71
CA LEU A 657 0.21 41.89 8.90
C LEU A 657 0.13 42.16 7.39
N PHE A 658 -0.60 43.20 6.97
CA PHE A 658 -0.80 43.54 5.56
C PHE A 658 0.20 44.61 5.13
N LYS A 659 0.78 44.45 3.94
CA LYS A 659 1.66 45.47 3.35
C LYS A 659 0.86 46.73 3.01
N PRO A 660 1.50 47.93 2.98
CA PRO A 660 0.81 49.19 2.72
C PRO A 660 -0.03 49.20 1.43
N GLU A 661 0.49 48.59 0.36
CA GLU A 661 -0.20 48.48 -0.94
C GLU A 661 -1.48 47.62 -0.85
N VAL A 662 -1.43 46.52 -0.10
CA VAL A 662 -2.62 45.68 0.15
C VAL A 662 -3.63 46.41 1.04
N LEU A 663 -3.16 47.16 2.04
CA LEU A 663 -4.03 47.98 2.89
C LEU A 663 -4.76 49.08 2.11
N GLU A 664 -4.09 49.71 1.13
CA GLU A 664 -4.73 50.69 0.24
C GLU A 664 -5.90 50.06 -0.53
N HIS A 665 -5.72 48.84 -1.02
CA HIS A 665 -6.80 48.09 -1.66
C HIS A 665 -7.91 47.69 -0.67
N VAL A 666 -7.59 47.32 0.57
CA VAL A 666 -8.58 47.02 1.62
C VAL A 666 -9.41 48.26 1.95
N GLU A 667 -8.80 49.44 2.11
CA GLU A 667 -9.50 50.69 2.44
C GLU A 667 -10.40 51.17 1.28
N LYS A 668 -10.01 50.91 0.04
CA LYS A 668 -10.79 51.22 -1.17
C LYS A 668 -11.80 50.14 -1.55
N ALA A 669 -11.68 48.91 -1.04
CA ALA A 669 -12.53 47.78 -1.40
C ALA A 669 -13.99 48.08 -1.08
N ASP A 670 -14.92 47.75 -1.96
CA ASP A 670 -16.35 47.97 -1.70
C ASP A 670 -16.80 47.22 -0.43
N ALA A 671 -17.32 47.95 0.56
CA ALA A 671 -17.85 47.36 1.80
C ALA A 671 -19.05 46.43 1.52
N GLN A 672 -19.70 46.57 0.36
CA GLN A 672 -20.71 45.64 -0.10
C GLN A 672 -20.15 44.36 -0.74
N ALA A 673 -18.83 44.20 -0.89
CA ALA A 673 -18.26 43.02 -1.52
C ALA A 673 -17.83 41.87 -0.58
N GLY A 674 -17.93 42.05 0.74
CA GLY A 674 -17.60 41.01 1.73
C GLY A 674 -18.26 41.24 3.10
N GLY A 675 -18.25 40.24 3.98
CA GLY A 675 -18.76 40.36 5.36
C GLY A 675 -20.04 39.57 5.62
N VAL A 676 -21.00 40.18 6.34
CA VAL A 676 -22.24 39.52 6.80
C VAL A 676 -23.48 40.35 6.52
N GLN A 677 -24.64 39.70 6.42
CA GLN A 677 -25.93 40.34 6.16
C GLN A 677 -27.08 39.58 6.83
N ALA A 678 -28.24 40.22 7.04
CA ALA A 678 -29.44 39.56 7.56
C ALA A 678 -29.97 38.51 6.56
N ALA A 679 -30.52 37.41 7.08
CA ALA A 679 -31.00 36.27 6.28
C ALA A 679 -32.15 36.64 5.33
N HIS A 680 -33.02 37.57 5.72
CA HIS A 680 -34.18 38.02 4.92
C HIS A 680 -33.83 38.96 3.76
N LEU A 681 -32.60 39.48 3.68
CA LEU A 681 -32.20 40.36 2.58
C LEU A 681 -32.03 39.54 1.28
N GLU A 682 -33.09 39.51 0.47
CA GLU A 682 -33.07 39.01 -0.91
C GLU A 682 -32.17 39.88 -1.81
N ARG A 683 -31.62 39.31 -2.89
CA ARG A 683 -30.93 40.08 -3.94
C ARG A 683 -31.90 40.93 -4.81
N ALA A 684 -33.21 40.82 -4.59
CA ALA A 684 -34.29 41.69 -5.06
C ALA A 684 -35.57 41.28 -4.32
N THR A 685 -36.41 42.22 -3.90
CA THR A 685 -37.53 42.04 -2.94
C THR A 685 -38.74 41.28 -3.48
N SER A 686 -39.32 40.42 -2.65
CA SER A 686 -40.76 40.30 -2.42
C SER A 686 -41.08 39.77 -1.02
N GLU A 687 -41.96 40.46 -0.32
CA GLU A 687 -42.45 40.11 1.02
C GLU A 687 -43.59 39.07 0.99
N ALA A 688 -43.57 38.24 2.04
CA ALA A 688 -44.69 37.55 2.70
C ALA A 688 -45.32 36.26 2.13
N GLU A 689 -45.52 35.33 3.09
CA GLU A 689 -46.53 34.29 3.28
C GLU A 689 -46.87 33.29 2.15
N TYR A 690 -46.37 32.06 2.36
CA TYR A 690 -46.97 30.75 2.04
C TYR A 690 -47.97 30.69 0.86
N TYR A 691 -47.49 30.85 -0.37
CA TYR A 691 -47.52 29.85 -1.45
C TYR A 691 -46.81 30.41 -2.70
N GLU A 692 -46.01 29.57 -3.36
CA GLU A 692 -45.26 29.81 -4.61
C GLU A 692 -44.14 30.88 -4.56
N LYS A 693 -43.08 30.62 -3.77
CA LYS A 693 -41.78 31.23 -4.09
C LYS A 693 -41.42 30.88 -5.53
N SER A 694 -41.16 31.87 -6.37
CA SER A 694 -40.61 31.62 -7.71
C SER A 694 -39.29 30.86 -7.57
N PHE A 695 -38.92 30.04 -8.57
CA PHE A 695 -37.62 29.35 -8.55
C PHE A 695 -36.46 30.33 -8.33
N SER A 696 -36.54 31.53 -8.91
CA SER A 696 -35.58 32.61 -8.71
C SER A 696 -35.51 33.06 -7.25
N SER A 697 -36.65 33.29 -6.59
CA SER A 697 -36.67 33.65 -5.15
C SER A 697 -36.05 32.55 -4.30
N VAL A 698 -36.36 31.27 -4.56
CA VAL A 698 -35.73 30.15 -3.83
C VAL A 698 -34.21 30.08 -4.10
N ALA A 699 -33.78 30.11 -5.35
CA ALA A 699 -32.39 29.95 -5.74
C ALA A 699 -31.50 31.12 -5.27
N PHE A 700 -31.98 32.36 -5.41
CA PHE A 700 -31.27 33.56 -4.96
C PHE A 700 -31.50 33.87 -3.47
N GLY A 701 -32.54 33.30 -2.85
CA GLY A 701 -32.86 33.43 -1.43
C GLY A 701 -32.09 32.48 -0.54
N ARG A 702 -31.82 31.24 -0.99
CA ARG A 702 -31.13 30.21 -0.18
C ARG A 702 -29.82 30.71 0.43
N ARG A 703 -29.67 30.59 1.76
CA ARG A 703 -28.46 30.89 2.54
C ARG A 703 -28.00 29.69 3.36
N SER A 704 -26.75 29.72 3.82
CA SER A 704 -26.24 28.71 4.76
C SER A 704 -26.47 29.20 6.19
N VAL A 705 -27.62 28.87 6.75
CA VAL A 705 -28.09 29.33 8.06
C VAL A 705 -27.52 28.43 9.16
N ARG A 706 -26.93 29.02 10.20
CA ARG A 706 -26.22 28.29 11.28
C ARG A 706 -26.76 28.54 12.69
N GLU A 707 -27.70 29.47 12.81
CA GLU A 707 -28.41 29.78 14.04
C GLU A 707 -29.89 29.50 13.80
N PHE A 708 -30.48 28.68 14.66
CA PHE A 708 -31.83 28.17 14.51
C PHE A 708 -32.65 28.52 15.75
N LEU A 709 -33.95 28.73 15.54
CA LEU A 709 -34.92 28.86 16.62
C LEU A 709 -35.02 27.51 17.35
N ASP A 710 -35.23 27.56 18.67
CA ASP A 710 -35.54 26.39 19.49
C ASP A 710 -36.99 25.94 19.28
N GLN A 711 -37.31 25.59 18.03
CA GLN A 711 -38.63 25.18 17.57
C GLN A 711 -38.54 23.79 16.92
N LYS A 712 -39.48 22.91 17.27
CA LYS A 712 -39.59 21.58 16.68
C LYS A 712 -39.96 21.68 15.20
N ILE A 713 -39.18 21.01 14.35
CA ILE A 713 -39.44 20.92 12.91
C ILE A 713 -40.61 19.96 12.63
N ASP A 714 -41.55 20.38 11.78
CA ASP A 714 -42.51 19.45 11.17
C ASP A 714 -41.79 18.60 10.10
N ASN A 715 -41.73 17.28 10.34
CA ASN A 715 -41.10 16.34 9.41
C ASN A 715 -41.77 16.33 8.03
N THR A 716 -43.03 16.78 7.88
CA THR A 716 -43.67 16.90 6.56
C THR A 716 -42.92 17.86 5.64
N HIS A 717 -42.31 18.93 6.18
CA HIS A 717 -41.47 19.86 5.43
C HIS A 717 -40.21 19.19 4.89
N ILE A 718 -39.51 18.40 5.72
CA ILE A 718 -38.33 17.63 5.30
C ILE A 718 -38.71 16.59 4.24
N LEU A 719 -39.83 15.88 4.40
CA LEU A 719 -40.34 14.93 3.43
C LEU A 719 -40.66 15.59 2.08
N ASN A 720 -41.29 16.77 2.10
CA ASN A 720 -41.59 17.51 0.87
C ASN A 720 -40.30 18.02 0.19
N ALA A 721 -39.32 18.48 0.96
CA ALA A 721 -38.00 18.83 0.42
C ALA A 721 -37.28 17.61 -0.22
N ILE A 722 -37.40 16.42 0.39
CA ILE A 722 -36.86 15.17 -0.17
C ILE A 722 -37.59 14.78 -1.47
N LYS A 723 -38.91 15.00 -1.60
CA LYS A 723 -39.64 14.76 -2.86
C LYS A 723 -39.13 15.63 -4.00
N VAL A 724 -38.80 16.89 -3.71
CA VAL A 724 -38.14 17.80 -4.66
C VAL A 724 -36.73 17.30 -4.99
N ALA A 725 -35.97 16.90 -3.97
CA ALA A 725 -34.64 16.31 -4.13
C ALA A 725 -34.63 15.08 -5.05
N ALA A 726 -35.64 14.22 -4.92
CA ALA A 726 -35.80 13.01 -5.73
C ALA A 726 -36.06 13.27 -7.23
N GLN A 727 -36.37 14.52 -7.63
CA GLN A 727 -36.45 14.90 -9.04
C GLN A 727 -35.07 15.12 -9.68
N ALA A 728 -33.99 15.07 -8.90
CA ALA A 728 -32.63 15.19 -9.43
C ALA A 728 -32.34 14.04 -10.41
N PRO A 729 -31.74 14.31 -11.59
CA PRO A 729 -31.32 13.26 -12.49
C PRO A 729 -30.19 12.44 -11.86
N SER A 730 -30.13 11.17 -12.23
CA SER A 730 -29.05 10.25 -11.86
C SER A 730 -28.65 9.41 -13.06
N VAL A 731 -27.41 8.88 -13.06
CA VAL A 731 -26.95 8.03 -14.16
C VAL A 731 -27.94 6.91 -14.44
N CYS A 732 -28.42 6.80 -15.68
CA CYS A 732 -29.43 5.82 -16.10
C CYS A 732 -30.64 5.72 -15.15
N ASN A 733 -31.03 6.81 -14.47
CA ASN A 733 -32.12 6.86 -13.50
C ASN A 733 -32.00 5.87 -12.32
N ARG A 734 -30.77 5.59 -11.84
CA ARG A 734 -30.52 4.58 -10.79
C ARG A 734 -30.74 5.08 -9.35
N GLN A 735 -30.98 6.38 -9.15
CA GLN A 735 -31.45 7.00 -7.89
C GLN A 735 -30.71 6.53 -6.61
N PRO A 736 -29.38 6.70 -6.54
CA PRO A 736 -28.54 6.16 -5.47
C PRO A 736 -28.62 6.94 -4.16
N ALA A 737 -29.19 8.16 -4.17
CA ALA A 737 -29.21 9.04 -3.02
C ALA A 737 -30.05 8.49 -1.86
N ARG A 738 -29.57 8.66 -0.62
CA ARG A 738 -30.27 8.32 0.62
C ARG A 738 -30.07 9.44 1.64
N VAL A 739 -31.10 9.71 2.45
CA VAL A 739 -31.06 10.70 3.54
C VAL A 739 -31.29 10.00 4.86
N PHE A 740 -30.34 10.11 5.77
CA PHE A 740 -30.48 9.69 7.17
C PHE A 740 -30.79 10.92 8.02
N GLN A 741 -31.77 10.83 8.91
CA GLN A 741 -32.20 11.93 9.77
C GLN A 741 -31.89 11.60 11.24
N PHE A 742 -31.36 12.58 11.97
CA PHE A 742 -30.99 12.48 13.37
C PHE A 742 -31.57 13.65 14.17
N ASP A 743 -31.96 13.38 15.41
CA ASP A 743 -32.47 14.36 16.37
C ASP A 743 -32.00 14.15 17.81
N ASP A 744 -31.30 13.05 18.09
CA ASP A 744 -30.62 12.84 19.36
C ASP A 744 -29.43 13.81 19.50
N LYS A 745 -29.50 14.70 20.50
CA LYS A 745 -28.51 15.77 20.69
C LYS A 745 -27.11 15.22 20.92
N GLN A 746 -26.95 14.13 21.67
CA GLN A 746 -25.64 13.58 21.99
C GLN A 746 -25.01 12.90 20.76
N LEU A 747 -25.80 12.15 20.00
CA LEU A 747 -25.40 11.51 18.75
C LEU A 747 -24.99 12.55 17.71
N MET A 748 -25.82 13.59 17.52
CA MET A 748 -25.51 14.69 16.60
C MET A 748 -24.24 15.42 17.02
N GLN A 749 -24.04 15.68 18.32
CA GLN A 749 -22.84 16.36 18.81
C GLN A 749 -21.58 15.54 18.51
N ASN A 750 -21.63 14.23 18.75
CA ASN A 750 -20.52 13.32 18.45
C ASN A 750 -20.24 13.26 16.94
N ALA A 751 -21.27 13.21 16.11
CA ALA A 751 -21.13 13.21 14.65
C ALA A 751 -20.54 14.53 14.12
N LEU A 752 -21.03 15.67 14.62
CA LEU A 752 -20.54 16.99 14.23
C LEU A 752 -19.13 17.26 14.77
N LYS A 753 -18.72 16.66 15.89
CA LYS A 753 -17.35 16.68 16.38
C LYS A 753 -16.40 15.95 15.42
N LEU A 754 -16.82 14.82 14.86
CA LEU A 754 -16.05 14.10 13.84
C LEU A 754 -15.96 14.90 12.53
N GLN A 755 -17.05 15.54 12.13
CA GLN A 755 -17.10 16.39 10.92
C GLN A 755 -16.27 17.69 11.08
N GLY A 756 -16.22 18.26 12.28
CA GLY A 756 -15.34 19.38 12.66
C GLY A 756 -15.78 20.78 12.22
N GLY A 757 -16.80 20.91 11.38
CA GLY A 757 -17.27 22.15 10.77
C GLY A 757 -18.36 22.91 11.54
N TRP A 758 -18.85 22.38 12.66
CA TRP A 758 -19.94 22.97 13.46
C TRP A 758 -19.48 23.66 14.75
N SER A 759 -18.17 23.74 14.99
CA SER A 759 -17.63 24.29 16.24
C SER A 759 -18.09 25.72 16.51
N GLY A 760 -18.64 25.96 17.70
CA GLY A 760 -19.04 27.29 18.17
C GLY A 760 -20.46 27.72 17.79
N TYR A 761 -21.30 26.82 17.28
CA TYR A 761 -22.74 27.03 17.11
C TYR A 761 -23.52 26.12 18.04
N ASP A 762 -24.74 26.53 18.39
CA ASP A 762 -25.67 25.66 19.12
C ASP A 762 -26.07 24.45 18.27
N MET A 763 -26.47 23.38 18.94
CA MET A 763 -26.86 22.14 18.24
C MET A 763 -28.10 22.38 17.37
N PRO A 764 -28.09 21.97 16.09
CA PRO A 764 -29.25 22.17 15.23
C PRO A 764 -30.43 21.31 15.69
N PRO A 765 -31.68 21.75 15.46
CA PRO A 765 -32.86 20.96 15.80
C PRO A 765 -32.92 19.59 15.11
N LYS A 766 -32.44 19.52 13.86
CA LYS A 766 -32.27 18.26 13.11
C LYS A 766 -30.94 18.26 12.36
N LEU A 767 -30.36 17.08 12.23
CA LEU A 767 -29.20 16.82 11.38
C LEU A 767 -29.56 15.77 10.34
N LEU A 768 -29.32 16.07 9.06
CA LEU A 768 -29.44 15.11 7.97
C LEU A 768 -28.05 14.66 7.51
N LEU A 769 -27.91 13.43 7.06
CA LEU A 769 -26.75 12.94 6.31
C LEU A 769 -27.22 12.46 4.94
N VAL A 770 -26.79 13.17 3.89
CA VAL A 770 -27.01 12.77 2.50
C VAL A 770 -25.87 11.83 2.11
N THR A 771 -26.24 10.69 1.54
CA THR A 771 -25.31 9.66 1.05
C THR A 771 -25.69 9.21 -0.36
N SER A 772 -24.77 8.55 -1.05
CA SER A 772 -25.01 7.88 -2.33
C SER A 772 -24.58 6.41 -2.23
N ASP A 773 -25.48 5.48 -2.55
CA ASP A 773 -25.23 4.03 -2.48
C ASP A 773 -24.44 3.55 -3.70
N LEU A 774 -23.21 3.07 -3.45
CA LEU A 774 -22.29 2.58 -4.47
C LEU A 774 -22.81 1.35 -5.23
N SER A 775 -23.74 0.60 -4.64
CA SER A 775 -24.32 -0.58 -5.30
C SER A 775 -25.15 -0.24 -6.55
N ALA A 776 -25.47 1.04 -6.76
CA ALA A 776 -26.17 1.53 -7.94
C ALA A 776 -25.26 1.70 -9.19
N TYR A 777 -23.95 1.53 -9.07
CA TYR A 777 -23.01 1.73 -10.18
C TYR A 777 -22.48 0.39 -10.70
N VAL A 778 -22.38 0.25 -12.03
CA VAL A 778 -22.13 -1.04 -12.70
C VAL A 778 -20.87 -1.05 -13.56
N PHE A 779 -20.22 0.10 -13.77
CA PHE A 779 -18.97 0.20 -14.52
C PHE A 779 -17.85 0.86 -13.72
N ALA A 780 -16.61 0.43 -13.98
CA ALA A 780 -15.41 1.00 -13.36
C ALA A 780 -15.24 2.51 -13.60
N ASP A 781 -15.69 2.99 -14.76
CA ASP A 781 -15.59 4.41 -15.14
C ASP A 781 -16.52 5.29 -14.28
N GLU A 782 -17.56 4.73 -13.67
CA GLU A 782 -18.55 5.42 -12.84
C GLU A 782 -18.05 5.71 -11.40
N ARG A 783 -16.76 5.48 -11.10
CA ARG A 783 -16.17 5.66 -9.74
C ARG A 783 -16.45 7.03 -9.09
N ASN A 784 -16.64 8.08 -9.89
CA ASN A 784 -16.91 9.44 -9.44
C ASN A 784 -18.41 9.80 -9.45
N GLN A 785 -19.26 8.94 -10.02
CA GLN A 785 -20.67 9.22 -10.26
C GLN A 785 -21.48 9.32 -8.95
N ALA A 786 -21.06 8.59 -7.90
CA ALA A 786 -21.61 8.69 -6.55
C ALA A 786 -21.69 10.14 -6.04
N PHE A 787 -20.61 10.91 -6.25
CA PHE A 787 -20.52 12.29 -5.82
C PHE A 787 -21.33 13.24 -6.70
N ILE A 788 -21.44 12.95 -8.01
CA ILE A 788 -22.22 13.75 -8.96
C ILE A 788 -23.72 13.59 -8.65
N ASP A 789 -24.23 12.36 -8.65
CA ASP A 789 -25.65 12.09 -8.39
C ASP A 789 -26.05 12.58 -6.99
N GLY A 790 -25.20 12.32 -5.99
CA GLY A 790 -25.41 12.78 -4.62
C GLY A 790 -25.37 14.31 -4.50
N GLY A 791 -24.48 14.99 -5.22
CA GLY A 791 -24.39 16.45 -5.24
C GLY A 791 -25.60 17.13 -5.88
N LEU A 792 -26.12 16.57 -6.99
CA LEU A 792 -27.35 17.04 -7.62
C LEU A 792 -28.55 16.89 -6.68
N PHE A 793 -28.68 15.72 -6.04
CA PHE A 793 -29.72 15.48 -5.04
C PHE A 793 -29.60 16.46 -3.85
N LEU A 794 -28.39 16.67 -3.32
CA LEU A 794 -28.13 17.60 -2.22
C LEU A 794 -28.55 19.02 -2.58
N MET A 795 -28.22 19.51 -3.78
CA MET A 795 -28.61 20.87 -4.19
C MET A 795 -30.12 21.02 -4.25
N ASN A 796 -30.83 20.05 -4.85
CA ASN A 796 -32.30 20.07 -4.89
C ASN A 796 -32.92 19.96 -3.49
N LEU A 797 -32.31 19.19 -2.58
CA LEU A 797 -32.73 19.13 -1.18
C LEU A 797 -32.61 20.50 -0.49
N LEU A 798 -31.50 21.21 -0.68
CA LEU A 798 -31.30 22.55 -0.10
C LEU A 798 -32.31 23.56 -0.64
N LEU A 799 -32.63 23.52 -1.94
CA LEU A 799 -33.67 24.36 -2.53
C LEU A 799 -35.06 23.96 -2.01
N GLY A 800 -35.32 22.66 -1.86
CA GLY A 800 -36.57 22.14 -1.29
C GLY A 800 -36.78 22.61 0.14
N LEU A 801 -35.72 22.60 0.98
CA LEU A 801 -35.75 23.10 2.35
C LEU A 801 -36.03 24.61 2.40
N GLU A 802 -35.37 25.40 1.56
CA GLU A 802 -35.64 26.84 1.42
C GLU A 802 -37.07 27.14 0.97
N ASN A 803 -37.60 26.34 0.04
CA ASN A 803 -38.95 26.50 -0.48
C ASN A 803 -40.03 26.24 0.58
N VAL A 804 -39.78 25.32 1.52
CA VAL A 804 -40.68 25.05 2.67
C VAL A 804 -40.37 25.93 3.89
N GLY A 805 -39.50 26.93 3.74
CA GLY A 805 -39.19 27.92 4.79
C GLY A 805 -38.24 27.41 5.89
N LEU A 806 -37.48 26.34 5.63
CA LEU A 806 -36.46 25.84 6.55
C LEU A 806 -35.08 26.39 6.20
N GLY A 807 -34.36 26.86 7.21
CA GLY A 807 -32.94 27.18 7.10
C GLY A 807 -32.12 25.91 7.06
N ALA A 808 -31.07 25.90 6.25
CA ALA A 808 -30.17 24.76 6.13
C ALA A 808 -28.71 25.20 6.00
N CYS A 809 -27.79 24.42 6.57
CA CYS A 809 -26.36 24.55 6.33
C CYS A 809 -25.76 23.20 5.91
N PRO A 810 -25.32 23.05 4.65
CA PRO A 810 -24.54 21.89 4.24
C PRO A 810 -23.14 21.94 4.86
N LEU A 811 -22.67 20.80 5.34
CA LEU A 811 -21.39 20.59 5.99
C LEU A 811 -20.65 19.48 5.23
N ASN A 812 -19.47 19.81 4.71
CA ASN A 812 -18.70 18.88 3.90
C ASN A 812 -18.28 17.64 4.71
N THR A 813 -18.15 16.51 4.03
CA THR A 813 -17.67 15.25 4.59
C THR A 813 -16.27 14.90 4.11
N ALA A 814 -15.42 15.92 3.88
CA ALA A 814 -14.00 15.76 3.53
C ALA A 814 -13.18 15.31 4.76
N MET A 815 -13.63 14.23 5.35
CA MET A 815 -13.11 13.59 6.55
C MET A 815 -12.05 12.56 6.15
N SER A 816 -11.09 12.30 7.04
CA SER A 816 -10.15 11.19 6.86
C SER A 816 -10.88 9.85 6.84
N THR A 817 -10.26 8.82 6.28
CA THR A 817 -10.78 7.44 6.30
C THR A 817 -11.18 7.00 7.71
N ASP A 818 -10.36 7.33 8.72
CA ASP A 818 -10.64 7.01 10.12
C ASP A 818 -11.88 7.75 10.65
N GLN A 819 -12.00 9.04 10.34
CA GLN A 819 -13.17 9.84 10.72
C GLN A 819 -14.45 9.32 10.05
N VAL A 820 -14.41 8.96 8.77
CA VAL A 820 -15.54 8.35 8.05
C VAL A 820 -15.92 7.02 8.69
N ASN A 821 -14.95 6.14 9.00
CA ASN A 821 -15.22 4.85 9.62
C ASN A 821 -15.82 4.98 11.03
N GLN A 822 -15.32 5.93 11.83
CA GLN A 822 -15.89 6.26 13.14
C GLN A 822 -17.32 6.79 12.99
N ALA A 823 -17.57 7.71 12.06
CA ALA A 823 -18.89 8.25 11.81
C ALA A 823 -19.88 7.18 11.32
N ARG A 824 -19.44 6.26 10.43
CA ARG A 824 -20.23 5.10 9.99
C ARG A 824 -20.63 4.21 11.16
N LYS A 825 -19.68 3.85 12.02
CA LYS A 825 -19.95 3.03 13.22
C LYS A 825 -20.89 3.73 14.19
N LEU A 826 -20.69 5.03 14.42
CA LEU A 826 -21.50 5.84 15.32
C LEU A 826 -22.96 5.97 14.83
N LEU A 827 -23.14 6.19 13.53
CA LEU A 827 -24.44 6.51 12.93
C LEU A 827 -25.15 5.30 12.31
N GLY A 828 -24.52 4.13 12.30
CA GLY A 828 -25.07 2.90 11.71
C GLY A 828 -25.18 2.95 10.18
N ILE A 829 -24.26 3.63 9.50
CA ILE A 829 -24.31 3.82 8.04
C ILE A 829 -23.57 2.69 7.31
N PRO A 830 -24.17 2.02 6.31
CA PRO A 830 -23.53 0.92 5.59
C PRO A 830 -22.26 1.32 4.83
N GLU A 831 -21.35 0.37 4.63
CA GLU A 831 -20.09 0.60 3.93
C GLU A 831 -20.26 0.98 2.45
N SER A 832 -21.35 0.53 1.82
CA SER A 832 -21.68 0.89 0.44
C SER A 832 -22.10 2.35 0.26
N HIS A 833 -22.40 3.09 1.34
CA HIS A 833 -22.84 4.48 1.25
C HIS A 833 -21.68 5.45 1.31
N VAL A 834 -21.44 6.19 0.22
CA VAL A 834 -20.52 7.33 0.18
C VAL A 834 -21.20 8.53 0.83
N PHE A 835 -20.49 9.22 1.72
CA PHE A 835 -20.99 10.40 2.41
C PHE A 835 -20.89 11.61 1.47
N ILE A 836 -22.00 12.31 1.27
CA ILE A 836 -22.06 13.50 0.40
C ILE A 836 -21.95 14.77 1.24
N ALA A 837 -22.83 14.94 2.22
CA ALA A 837 -22.80 16.06 3.16
C ALA A 837 -23.68 15.77 4.38
N PHE A 838 -23.27 16.32 5.53
CA PHE A 838 -24.23 16.56 6.61
C PHE A 838 -25.01 17.86 6.29
N VAL A 839 -26.25 17.97 6.76
CA VAL A 839 -27.07 19.18 6.62
C VAL A 839 -27.72 19.48 7.97
N ALA A 840 -27.29 20.57 8.60
CA ALA A 840 -27.98 21.11 9.77
C ALA A 840 -29.25 21.82 9.31
N VAL A 841 -30.40 21.54 9.94
CA VAL A 841 -31.71 22.05 9.52
C VAL A 841 -32.50 22.56 10.73
N GLY A 842 -33.21 23.67 10.55
CA GLY A 842 -34.07 24.29 11.56
C GLY A 842 -34.88 25.46 11.02
N TYR A 843 -35.87 25.90 11.79
CA TYR A 843 -36.46 27.23 11.60
C TYR A 843 -35.45 28.29 12.02
N HIS A 844 -35.49 29.46 11.41
CA HIS A 844 -34.58 30.56 11.74
C HIS A 844 -35.33 31.88 11.77
N ASP A 845 -34.76 32.84 12.50
CA ASP A 845 -35.20 34.22 12.47
C ASP A 845 -34.88 34.82 11.09
N SER A 846 -35.79 35.62 10.53
CA SER A 846 -35.55 36.42 9.33
C SER A 846 -34.32 37.33 9.50
N ASP A 847 -34.02 37.77 10.71
CA ASP A 847 -32.91 38.67 11.01
C ASP A 847 -31.60 37.95 11.35
N ALA A 848 -31.58 36.62 11.31
CA ALA A 848 -30.37 35.84 11.56
C ALA A 848 -29.24 36.26 10.61
N LEU A 849 -28.05 36.53 11.14
CA LEU A 849 -26.92 36.95 10.33
C LEU A 849 -26.31 35.76 9.58
N VAL A 850 -26.02 35.97 8.30
CA VAL A 850 -25.37 34.97 7.44
C VAL A 850 -24.15 35.56 6.73
N PRO A 851 -23.13 34.74 6.40
CA PRO A 851 -22.04 35.17 5.54
C PRO A 851 -22.57 35.69 4.21
N LYS A 852 -22.04 36.83 3.76
CA LYS A 852 -22.43 37.44 2.49
C LYS A 852 -22.09 36.55 1.31
N SER A 853 -20.89 35.93 1.34
CA SER A 853 -20.45 34.94 0.36
C SER A 853 -20.72 35.39 -1.08
N MET A 854 -20.04 36.45 -1.51
CA MET A 854 -20.20 37.00 -2.86
C MET A 854 -20.02 35.89 -3.92
N ARG A 855 -20.82 35.97 -4.99
CA ARG A 855 -20.73 35.06 -6.14
C ARG A 855 -19.86 35.73 -7.19
N LEU A 856 -19.00 34.95 -7.84
CA LEU A 856 -18.18 35.43 -8.94
C LEU A 856 -19.06 35.97 -10.06
N ASP A 857 -18.49 36.86 -10.87
CA ASP A 857 -19.16 37.33 -12.07
C ASP A 857 -19.38 36.16 -13.04
N VAL A 858 -20.42 36.24 -13.87
CA VAL A 858 -20.71 35.19 -14.85
C VAL A 858 -19.55 35.03 -15.84
N THR A 859 -18.84 36.11 -16.16
CA THR A 859 -17.66 36.08 -17.06
C THR A 859 -16.45 35.36 -16.45
N ASP A 860 -16.35 35.27 -15.12
CA ASP A 860 -15.32 34.48 -14.44
C ASP A 860 -15.63 32.97 -14.43
N ILE A 861 -16.87 32.60 -14.76
CA ILE A 861 -17.36 31.21 -14.74
C ILE A 861 -17.56 30.67 -16.16
N LEU A 862 -18.13 31.48 -17.05
CA LEU A 862 -18.30 31.17 -18.47
C LEU A 862 -17.03 31.57 -19.23
N LEU A 863 -16.09 30.63 -19.28
CA LEU A 863 -14.83 30.79 -19.99
C LEU A 863 -15.02 30.40 -21.46
N ASN A 864 -14.56 31.25 -22.39
CA ASN A 864 -14.62 31.03 -23.84
C ASN A 864 -13.35 30.39 -24.40
#